data_AF-A0A0N8H5Y1-F1
#
_entry.id   AF-A0A0N8H5Y1-F1
#
_cell.length_a   1.000
_cell.length_b   1.000
_cell.length_c   1.000
_cell.angle_alpha   90.00
_cell.angle_beta   90.00
_cell.angle_gamma   90.00
#
_symmetry.space_group_name_H-M   'P 1'
#
loop_
_entity.id
_entity.type
_entity.pdbx_description
1 polymer ?
#
loop_
_entity_poly.entity_id
_entity_poly.type
_entity_poly.pdbx_seq_one_letter_code
_entity_poly.pdbx_strand_id
1 'polypeptide(L)'
;MVQITPFKIEEWMGKYETTPGVVNVAETCAASVSIDDLVHMCKDPAAPGPLDTSVKLTYGSILGSQELRERVAAHCSLEGEKLSAEDVIITQGAIGANFLALYTLLGPGDHVVCVYPTYQQLYDVPRSLGADISLWKLREEDGFVPDVEALERLIKENTKMIIINNPNNPTGIPIPTNILHRIAKVAEAKGIILFSDEVYRPLFHGGAAGQCDVPAPAPATTLGYERTIVTGSMSKGFALAGIRVGWVATKDKAMISAIASARDYSTITVSQLDDRVASYALSPAVQEPLIARNMALARTNAKLLKRFVDDHGSVCSWVEPKAGTTAFIQFKSNGEPVNDVDFCRDLLEKTKVFVCPGSHCFGDDQDFAGYVRVGYVLAGLGAPGPLNLTLGEDHFLATRTEREEEEEEDAPLSLGAMKAWLWSAALASIWPVAQAQVIQWDIQHRQVDSDLTRRSATFEEVITNKKRKGGYFATAEVGNPGQNVTLLLDTGSSDIWVPWKNASICDNSGCTLGSFDPDESTSFEDIGSNLFSITYVDNSYSKGDYFEDDFDLGGATISNLTMGLGIRTNIAYGLIGVGYAINEVSVDTADTTYPNLPVAMYQAGHINSIAYSLWLNDLSANTGSILFGGIDTEKYVGNMSRLDVQPDNNSYVHFTVSMTSLGATSSSGSDALTSDHFPIDAVLDSGTTLSYLPNDLTTQIWDEVGAYYDANFGLAVLPCSYAKHEGNFTFGFGGSDGPEISVAMDELVVDLTNGSPPEFTSGTYKGELVCEFGIQNYSSDVYLLGTTFLRSAYVVYDLVNNEIGLAQTDFNSTETNIVAFKSKGATIPSATAAPNQNQTSNGSTATDTNLSAADGFQDDGDDDSDDNDSAASSLIACGSGLIVVGMTVAFMLVGGGAFSSNLL
;
A
#
# COMPACT_ATOMS: atom_id res chain seq x y z
N MET A 1 -0.59 29.07 2.58
CA MET A 1 0.40 28.00 2.35
C MET A 1 1.77 28.46 2.82
N VAL A 2 2.57 27.55 3.36
CA VAL A 2 3.99 27.78 3.71
C VAL A 2 4.80 27.96 2.41
N GLN A 3 5.83 28.82 2.44
CA GLN A 3 6.71 29.02 1.28
C GLN A 3 7.87 28.01 1.32
N ILE A 4 7.61 26.79 0.83
CA ILE A 4 8.62 25.74 0.70
C ILE A 4 8.74 25.32 -0.77
N THR A 5 9.95 24.97 -1.19
CA THR A 5 10.29 24.58 -2.56
C THR A 5 10.10 23.07 -2.73
N PRO A 6 9.61 22.58 -3.89
CA PRO A 6 9.50 21.14 -4.13
C PRO A 6 10.84 20.42 -4.03
N PHE A 7 10.83 19.20 -3.52
CA PHE A 7 12.05 18.45 -3.21
C PHE A 7 12.54 17.71 -4.46
N LYS A 8 13.37 18.36 -5.29
CA LYS A 8 13.73 17.90 -6.65
C LYS A 8 14.31 16.48 -6.70
N ILE A 9 15.04 16.05 -5.66
CA ILE A 9 15.48 14.66 -5.52
C ILE A 9 14.26 13.72 -5.44
N GLU A 10 13.32 13.98 -4.54
CA GLU A 10 12.17 13.09 -4.31
C GLU A 10 11.17 13.16 -5.48
N GLU A 11 11.01 14.31 -6.15
CA GLU A 11 10.25 14.44 -7.41
C GLU A 11 10.88 13.57 -8.53
N TRP A 12 12.21 13.58 -8.67
CA TRP A 12 12.92 12.76 -9.64
C TRP A 12 12.86 11.27 -9.29
N MET A 13 12.97 10.92 -8.00
CA MET A 13 12.84 9.53 -7.53
C MET A 13 11.41 9.03 -7.75
N GLY A 14 10.40 9.67 -7.18
CA GLY A 14 9.00 9.23 -7.26
C GLY A 14 8.44 9.13 -8.69
N LYS A 15 8.98 9.90 -9.64
CA LYS A 15 8.59 9.83 -11.06
C LYS A 15 9.21 8.65 -11.84
N TYR A 16 10.37 8.14 -11.41
CA TYR A 16 11.19 7.25 -12.24
C TYR A 16 11.70 5.97 -11.53
N GLU A 17 11.69 5.92 -10.20
CA GLU A 17 12.16 4.80 -9.39
C GLU A 17 11.27 3.55 -9.52
N THR A 18 10.01 3.71 -9.92
CA THR A 18 9.05 2.63 -10.20
C THR A 18 9.08 2.12 -11.65
N THR A 19 9.96 2.65 -12.51
CA THR A 19 10.01 2.28 -13.94
C THR A 19 10.15 0.75 -14.12
N PRO A 20 9.29 0.07 -14.90
CA PRO A 20 9.37 -1.38 -15.07
C PRO A 20 10.74 -1.85 -15.56
N GLY A 21 11.32 -2.83 -14.86
CA GLY A 21 12.65 -3.40 -15.13
C GLY A 21 13.85 -2.53 -14.72
N VAL A 22 13.66 -1.50 -13.89
CA VAL A 22 14.71 -0.56 -13.51
C VAL A 22 15.86 -1.17 -12.69
N VAL A 23 17.09 -0.85 -13.10
CA VAL A 23 18.31 -1.04 -12.31
C VAL A 23 18.58 0.25 -11.54
N ASN A 24 18.03 0.33 -10.32
CA ASN A 24 18.16 1.49 -9.46
C ASN A 24 19.60 1.61 -8.91
N VAL A 25 20.36 2.56 -9.45
CA VAL A 25 21.64 3.04 -8.90
C VAL A 25 21.56 4.53 -8.54
N ALA A 26 20.35 5.01 -8.24
CA ALA A 26 20.04 6.35 -7.76
C ALA A 26 19.92 6.39 -6.23
N GLU A 27 19.45 5.30 -5.61
CA GLU A 27 19.30 5.18 -4.15
C GLU A 27 20.65 5.32 -3.41
N THR A 28 20.62 5.96 -2.24
CA THR A 28 21.80 6.27 -1.41
C THR A 28 21.95 5.38 -0.16
N CYS A 29 21.15 4.33 0.00
CA CYS A 29 21.30 3.37 1.10
C CYS A 29 22.48 2.41 0.85
N ALA A 30 23.02 1.82 1.92
CA ALA A 30 23.74 0.56 1.79
C ALA A 30 22.71 -0.58 1.65
N ALA A 31 23.01 -1.58 0.83
CA ALA A 31 22.10 -2.67 0.46
C ALA A 31 21.35 -3.24 1.67
N SER A 32 20.02 -3.09 1.69
CA SER A 32 19.18 -3.31 2.87
C SER A 32 19.36 -4.70 3.51
N VAL A 33 19.04 -4.79 4.80
CA VAL A 33 19.06 -6.04 5.58
C VAL A 33 17.71 -6.30 6.22
N SER A 34 17.29 -7.57 6.26
CA SER A 34 16.10 -8.03 6.96
C SER A 34 16.33 -8.15 8.48
N ILE A 35 15.27 -8.40 9.24
CA ILE A 35 15.40 -8.77 10.66
C ILE A 35 16.15 -10.10 10.82
N ASP A 36 15.92 -11.07 9.93
CA ASP A 36 16.63 -12.35 9.95
C ASP A 36 18.11 -12.18 9.63
N ASP A 37 18.50 -11.28 8.73
CA ASP A 37 19.90 -10.93 8.46
C ASP A 37 20.59 -10.39 9.73
N LEU A 38 19.92 -9.53 10.50
CA LEU A 38 20.45 -9.01 11.77
C LEU A 38 20.65 -10.12 12.80
N VAL A 39 19.70 -11.05 12.90
CA VAL A 39 19.79 -12.21 13.81
C VAL A 39 20.91 -13.16 13.38
N HIS A 40 21.07 -13.43 12.08
CA HIS A 40 22.17 -14.23 11.54
C HIS A 40 23.55 -13.54 11.70
N MET A 41 23.60 -12.21 11.75
CA MET A 41 24.81 -11.45 12.08
C MET A 41 25.13 -11.40 13.57
N CYS A 42 24.24 -11.83 14.46
CA CYS A 42 24.47 -11.75 15.90
C CYS A 42 25.58 -12.71 16.37
N LYS A 43 26.66 -12.14 16.92
CA LYS A 43 27.77 -12.90 17.52
C LYS A 43 27.41 -13.63 18.82
N ASP A 44 26.24 -13.36 19.41
CA ASP A 44 25.73 -14.08 20.58
C ASP A 44 24.51 -14.94 20.20
N PRO A 45 24.66 -16.27 20.09
CA PRO A 45 23.57 -17.17 19.74
C PRO A 45 22.58 -17.43 20.89
N ALA A 46 22.81 -16.85 22.08
CA ALA A 46 21.87 -16.87 23.20
C ALA A 46 21.11 -15.55 23.39
N ALA A 47 21.41 -14.52 22.58
CA ALA A 47 20.66 -13.27 22.58
C ALA A 47 19.25 -13.50 21.99
N PRO A 48 18.17 -12.97 22.61
CA PRO A 48 16.85 -12.98 22.00
C PRO A 48 16.83 -12.12 20.73
N GLY A 49 15.93 -12.43 19.80
CA GLY A 49 15.70 -11.60 18.62
C GLY A 49 15.19 -10.19 18.97
N PRO A 50 15.20 -9.24 18.01
CA PRO A 50 14.81 -7.85 18.26
C PRO A 50 13.33 -7.68 18.65
N LEU A 51 12.46 -8.60 18.23
CA LEU A 51 11.02 -8.51 18.46
C LEU A 51 10.57 -9.47 19.56
N ASP A 52 9.82 -8.91 20.51
CA ASP A 52 9.09 -9.65 21.53
C ASP A 52 7.61 -9.24 21.45
N THR A 53 6.80 -10.17 20.97
CA THR A 53 5.37 -10.00 20.67
C THR A 53 4.48 -9.97 21.90
N SER A 54 5.01 -10.19 23.11
CA SER A 54 4.24 -10.12 24.35
C SER A 54 4.10 -8.70 24.90
N VAL A 55 4.90 -7.75 24.39
CA VAL A 55 4.89 -6.35 24.86
C VAL A 55 3.82 -5.53 24.16
N LYS A 56 2.94 -4.94 24.98
CA LYS A 56 1.87 -4.04 24.53
C LYS A 56 2.44 -2.85 23.77
N LEU A 57 1.90 -2.59 22.59
CA LEU A 57 2.26 -1.46 21.75
C LEU A 57 1.61 -0.19 22.32
N THR A 58 2.45 0.72 22.78
CA THR A 58 2.10 2.01 23.40
C THR A 58 3.00 3.11 22.83
N TYR A 59 2.86 4.35 23.29
CA TYR A 59 3.83 5.41 22.99
C TYR A 59 5.26 5.11 23.50
N GLY A 60 5.45 4.10 24.36
CA GLY A 60 6.77 3.69 24.85
C GLY A 60 7.50 4.80 25.63
N SER A 61 8.81 4.92 25.39
CA SER A 61 9.61 6.03 25.95
C SER A 61 9.66 7.16 24.93
N ILE A 62 9.06 8.30 25.25
CA ILE A 62 8.90 9.47 24.36
C ILE A 62 10.21 9.81 23.62
N LEU A 63 11.34 9.95 24.33
CA LEU A 63 12.63 10.32 23.74
C LEU A 63 13.33 9.19 22.96
N GLY A 64 12.71 8.02 22.83
CA GLY A 64 13.34 6.75 22.51
C GLY A 64 13.82 6.01 23.76
N SER A 65 13.95 4.68 23.65
CA SER A 65 14.38 3.83 24.77
C SER A 65 15.76 4.23 25.29
N GLN A 66 16.01 3.93 26.57
CA GLN A 66 17.32 4.21 27.15
C GLN A 66 18.41 3.34 26.49
N GLU A 67 18.10 2.08 26.15
CA GLU A 67 19.02 1.19 25.44
C GLU A 67 19.44 1.74 24.07
N LEU A 68 18.50 2.27 23.27
CA LEU A 68 18.81 2.89 22.00
C LEU A 68 19.61 4.18 22.19
N ARG A 69 19.19 5.06 23.10
CA ARG A 69 19.88 6.33 23.37
C ARG A 69 21.30 6.14 23.90
N GLU A 70 21.56 5.12 24.72
CA GLU A 70 22.91 4.77 25.17
C GLU A 70 23.79 4.27 24.01
N ARG A 71 23.24 3.46 23.09
CA ARG A 71 23.96 2.97 21.91
C ARG A 71 24.26 4.08 20.90
N VAL A 72 23.31 4.98 20.66
CA VAL A 72 23.51 6.18 19.82
C VAL A 72 24.49 7.16 20.47
N ALA A 73 24.42 7.37 21.79
CA ALA A 73 25.39 8.20 22.51
C ALA A 73 26.81 7.65 22.38
N ALA A 74 26.99 6.33 22.52
CA ALA A 74 28.27 5.66 22.30
C ALA A 74 28.77 5.81 20.85
N HIS A 75 27.89 5.71 19.86
CA HIS A 75 28.21 5.94 18.44
C HIS A 75 28.65 7.39 18.14
N CYS A 76 28.09 8.36 18.87
CA CYS A 76 28.41 9.80 18.74
C CYS A 76 29.52 10.28 19.70
N SER A 77 30.32 9.35 20.25
CA SER A 77 31.38 9.61 21.25
C SER A 77 32.78 9.23 20.76
N LEU A 78 33.81 9.74 21.46
CA LEU A 78 35.20 9.28 21.35
C LEU A 78 35.83 9.09 22.75
N GLU A 79 37.02 8.51 22.78
CA GLU A 79 37.79 8.37 24.02
C GLU A 79 38.27 9.74 24.53
N GLY A 80 37.67 10.20 25.63
CA GLY A 80 37.90 11.53 26.22
C GLY A 80 36.68 12.46 26.13
N GLU A 81 35.89 12.37 25.06
CA GLU A 81 34.65 13.14 24.88
C GLU A 81 33.47 12.21 24.62
N LYS A 82 32.68 11.97 25.67
CA LYS A 82 31.51 11.08 25.65
C LYS A 82 30.19 11.83 25.77
N LEU A 83 29.16 11.25 25.17
CA LEU A 83 27.75 11.56 25.39
C LEU A 83 27.11 10.51 26.32
N SER A 84 25.96 10.87 26.86
CA SER A 84 25.03 10.07 27.65
C SER A 84 23.70 9.92 26.93
N ALA A 85 22.80 9.08 27.45
CA ALA A 85 21.43 8.97 26.93
C ALA A 85 20.60 10.26 27.04
N GLU A 86 21.04 11.23 27.86
CA GLU A 86 20.42 12.55 28.00
C GLU A 86 20.93 13.58 26.97
N ASP A 87 21.89 13.21 26.14
CA ASP A 87 22.45 14.05 25.06
C ASP A 87 21.87 13.64 23.70
N VAL A 88 20.84 12.77 23.69
CA VAL A 88 20.29 12.10 22.51
C VAL A 88 18.76 12.07 22.56
N ILE A 89 18.12 12.31 21.41
CA ILE A 89 16.68 12.07 21.16
C ILE A 89 16.57 11.21 19.90
N ILE A 90 15.74 10.15 19.94
CA ILE A 90 15.45 9.28 18.79
C ILE A 90 14.27 9.83 18.01
N THR A 91 14.32 9.80 16.67
CA THR A 91 13.37 10.46 15.75
C THR A 91 13.03 9.58 14.55
N GLN A 92 11.98 9.98 13.81
CA GLN A 92 11.58 9.43 12.50
C GLN A 92 12.64 9.73 11.42
N GLY A 93 13.72 8.95 11.41
CA GLY A 93 14.87 9.09 10.54
C GLY A 93 15.65 10.37 10.80
N ALA A 94 16.65 10.59 9.95
CA ALA A 94 17.37 11.87 9.93
C ALA A 94 16.51 12.99 9.34
N ILE A 95 15.53 12.68 8.47
CA ILE A 95 14.57 13.68 7.96
C ILE A 95 13.76 14.32 9.12
N GLY A 96 13.29 13.51 10.08
CA GLY A 96 12.67 13.99 11.31
C GLY A 96 13.65 14.71 12.24
N ALA A 97 14.88 14.19 12.40
CA ALA A 97 15.92 14.83 13.22
C ALA A 97 16.27 16.24 12.71
N ASN A 98 16.50 16.36 11.40
CA ASN A 98 16.82 17.60 10.72
C ASN A 98 15.66 18.58 10.80
N PHE A 99 14.44 18.17 10.43
CA PHE A 99 13.28 19.05 10.48
C PHE A 99 13.05 19.58 11.91
N LEU A 100 13.01 18.69 12.91
CA LEU A 100 12.74 19.05 14.30
C LEU A 100 13.80 20.02 14.85
N ALA A 101 15.09 19.74 14.63
CA ALA A 101 16.17 20.60 15.11
C ALA A 101 16.20 21.96 14.41
N LEU A 102 15.96 22.03 13.09
CA LEU A 102 15.92 23.28 12.34
C LEU A 102 14.68 24.11 12.68
N TYR A 103 13.50 23.48 12.79
CA TYR A 103 12.23 24.09 13.23
C TYR A 103 12.33 24.68 14.65
N THR A 104 12.99 23.98 15.57
CA THR A 104 13.15 24.44 16.96
C THR A 104 14.10 25.64 17.08
N LEU A 105 15.14 25.69 16.23
CA LEU A 105 16.30 26.56 16.47
C LEU A 105 16.43 27.73 15.49
N LEU A 106 15.61 27.81 14.43
CA LEU A 106 15.66 28.85 13.40
C LEU A 106 14.31 29.55 13.22
N GLY A 107 14.35 30.82 12.80
CA GLY A 107 13.15 31.59 12.48
C GLY A 107 13.46 32.90 11.74
N PRO A 108 12.45 33.78 11.57
CA PRO A 108 12.56 34.97 10.74
C PRO A 108 13.67 35.93 11.18
N GLY A 109 14.60 36.23 10.26
CA GLY A 109 15.71 37.15 10.48
C GLY A 109 17.00 36.51 11.00
N ASP A 110 17.00 35.21 11.31
CA ASP A 110 18.23 34.45 11.50
C ASP A 110 18.98 34.31 10.16
N HIS A 111 20.30 34.14 10.20
CA HIS A 111 21.11 33.79 9.03
C HIS A 111 21.81 32.44 9.20
N VAL A 112 21.88 31.67 8.12
CA VAL A 112 22.45 30.32 8.07
C VAL A 112 23.49 30.23 6.96
N VAL A 113 24.62 29.58 7.25
CA VAL A 113 25.61 29.20 6.22
C VAL A 113 25.53 27.68 6.04
N CYS A 114 25.19 27.20 4.84
CA CYS A 114 25.02 25.76 4.56
C CYS A 114 25.92 25.32 3.41
N VAL A 115 26.60 24.17 3.53
CA VAL A 115 27.40 23.60 2.43
C VAL A 115 26.55 23.31 1.20
N TYR A 116 27.11 23.47 0.00
CA TYR A 116 26.39 23.29 -1.27
C TYR A 116 27.31 22.73 -2.35
N PRO A 117 26.98 21.64 -3.06
CA PRO A 117 25.71 20.92 -3.03
C PRO A 117 25.59 20.05 -1.78
N THR A 118 24.37 19.94 -1.24
CA THR A 118 24.05 19.06 -0.12
C THR A 118 22.58 18.62 -0.16
N TYR A 119 22.13 17.80 0.79
CA TYR A 119 20.74 17.37 0.90
C TYR A 119 19.79 18.56 1.12
N GLN A 120 18.81 18.73 0.21
CA GLN A 120 18.03 19.97 0.04
C GLN A 120 17.34 20.49 1.32
N GLN A 121 16.87 19.57 2.18
CA GLN A 121 16.27 19.89 3.48
C GLN A 121 17.12 20.85 4.33
N LEU A 122 18.46 20.71 4.26
CA LEU A 122 19.42 21.44 5.08
C LEU A 122 19.53 22.94 4.75
N TYR A 123 18.93 23.39 3.64
CA TYR A 123 18.88 24.82 3.29
C TYR A 123 17.47 25.32 2.94
N ASP A 124 16.56 24.45 2.49
CA ASP A 124 15.17 24.85 2.16
C ASP A 124 14.25 24.91 3.38
N VAL A 125 14.39 24.04 4.38
CA VAL A 125 13.62 24.15 5.64
C VAL A 125 13.99 25.43 6.41
N PRO A 126 15.28 25.78 6.59
CA PRO A 126 15.66 27.09 7.11
C PRO A 126 15.04 28.28 6.35
N ARG A 127 14.97 28.19 5.01
CA ARG A 127 14.40 29.26 4.17
C ARG A 127 12.89 29.39 4.34
N SER A 128 12.16 28.28 4.43
CA SER A 128 10.70 28.30 4.65
C SER A 128 10.29 28.82 6.03
N LEU A 129 11.20 28.71 7.01
CA LEU A 129 11.10 29.33 8.34
C LEU A 129 11.48 30.82 8.37
N GLY A 130 11.86 31.40 7.23
CA GLY A 130 12.20 32.82 7.09
C GLY A 130 13.65 33.19 7.43
N ALA A 131 14.57 32.22 7.51
CA ALA A 131 16.00 32.50 7.67
C ALA A 131 16.65 32.86 6.31
N ASP A 132 17.63 33.76 6.35
CA ASP A 132 18.48 34.12 5.21
C ASP A 132 19.60 33.09 5.04
N ILE A 133 19.89 32.66 3.81
CA ILE A 133 20.75 31.49 3.54
C ILE A 133 21.94 31.87 2.65
N SER A 134 23.15 31.69 3.15
CA SER A 134 24.37 31.71 2.35
C SER A 134 24.82 30.29 1.99
N LEU A 135 24.81 29.97 0.68
CA LEU A 135 25.30 28.70 0.16
C LEU A 135 26.84 28.71 0.09
N TRP A 136 27.47 27.87 0.91
CA TRP A 136 28.91 27.67 0.98
C TRP A 136 29.33 26.64 -0.06
N LYS A 137 29.57 27.13 -1.29
CA LYS A 137 29.86 26.28 -2.45
C LYS A 137 31.16 25.48 -2.28
N LEU A 138 31.02 24.15 -2.33
CA LEU A 138 32.08 23.17 -2.49
C LEU A 138 32.51 23.14 -3.96
N ARG A 139 33.79 22.83 -4.22
CA ARG A 139 34.39 22.94 -5.56
C ARG A 139 35.19 21.70 -5.94
N GLU A 140 35.14 21.28 -7.20
CA GLU A 140 35.85 20.08 -7.66
C GLU A 140 37.38 20.25 -7.54
N GLU A 141 37.90 21.46 -7.79
CA GLU A 141 39.35 21.75 -7.67
C GLU A 141 39.89 21.66 -6.24
N ASP A 142 39.02 21.77 -5.22
CA ASP A 142 39.35 21.55 -3.81
C ASP A 142 39.06 20.09 -3.37
N GLY A 143 38.68 19.20 -4.30
CA GLY A 143 38.22 17.84 -3.99
C GLY A 143 36.88 17.80 -3.24
N PHE A 144 36.04 18.82 -3.42
CA PHE A 144 34.82 19.11 -2.65
C PHE A 144 35.03 19.28 -1.12
N VAL A 145 36.25 19.53 -0.66
CA VAL A 145 36.52 19.88 0.75
C VAL A 145 36.10 21.35 1.00
N PRO A 146 35.41 21.68 2.12
CA PRO A 146 34.94 23.06 2.36
C PRO A 146 36.07 24.07 2.65
N ASP A 147 36.09 25.20 1.93
CA ASP A 147 37.00 26.34 2.17
C ASP A 147 36.59 27.13 3.43
N VAL A 148 37.32 26.98 4.53
CA VAL A 148 37.04 27.69 5.80
C VAL A 148 37.22 29.20 5.63
N GLU A 149 38.16 29.63 4.80
CA GLU A 149 38.36 31.04 4.48
C GLU A 149 37.17 31.60 3.68
N ALA A 150 36.39 30.78 2.97
CA ALA A 150 35.08 31.17 2.41
C ALA A 150 33.99 31.26 3.48
N LEU A 151 33.93 30.28 4.40
CA LEU A 151 32.99 30.32 5.54
C LEU A 151 33.15 31.63 6.33
N GLU A 152 34.39 32.04 6.65
CA GLU A 152 34.65 33.32 7.34
C GLU A 152 34.14 34.55 6.58
N ARG A 153 34.10 34.51 5.24
CA ARG A 153 33.56 35.58 4.37
C ARG A 153 32.02 35.57 4.26
N LEU A 154 31.38 34.43 4.49
CA LEU A 154 29.91 34.28 4.43
C LEU A 154 29.21 34.60 5.76
N ILE A 155 29.96 34.62 6.88
CA ILE A 155 29.37 34.87 8.21
C ILE A 155 28.99 36.34 8.39
N LYS A 156 27.72 36.57 8.73
CA LYS A 156 27.10 37.86 9.05
C LYS A 156 26.98 38.01 10.58
N GLU A 157 26.62 39.21 11.06
CA GLU A 157 26.41 39.46 12.49
C GLU A 157 25.25 38.63 13.08
N ASN A 158 24.24 38.30 12.27
CA ASN A 158 23.10 37.45 12.62
C ASN A 158 23.27 35.98 12.20
N THR A 159 24.47 35.49 11.85
CA THR A 159 24.65 34.05 11.59
C THR A 159 24.39 33.26 12.87
N LYS A 160 23.37 32.42 12.86
CA LYS A 160 22.95 31.58 13.99
C LYS A 160 23.38 30.12 13.87
N MET A 161 23.50 29.62 12.64
CA MET A 161 23.88 28.24 12.37
C MET A 161 24.83 28.10 11.16
N ILE A 162 25.76 27.15 11.27
CA ILE A 162 26.61 26.63 10.19
C ILE A 162 26.24 25.17 10.00
N ILE A 163 25.84 24.78 8.79
CA ILE A 163 25.34 23.44 8.47
C ILE A 163 26.32 22.74 7.53
N ILE A 164 26.74 21.54 7.93
CA ILE A 164 27.56 20.60 7.15
C ILE A 164 26.84 19.25 7.03
N ASN A 165 27.11 18.51 5.95
CA ASN A 165 26.78 17.10 5.80
C ASN A 165 28.09 16.32 5.60
N ASN A 166 28.33 15.28 6.40
CA ASN A 166 29.65 14.67 6.52
C ASN A 166 29.58 13.17 6.86
N PRO A 167 29.88 12.25 5.92
CA PRO A 167 30.12 12.47 4.48
C PRO A 167 28.99 13.19 3.73
N ASN A 168 29.33 13.96 2.69
CA ASN A 168 28.36 14.79 1.96
C ASN A 168 27.65 14.03 0.82
N ASN A 169 26.32 14.14 0.73
CA ASN A 169 25.49 13.78 -0.43
C ASN A 169 25.45 14.97 -1.40
N PRO A 170 25.83 14.85 -2.69
CA PRO A 170 26.04 13.61 -3.45
C PRO A 170 27.50 13.13 -3.53
N THR A 171 28.47 13.89 -3.02
CA THR A 171 29.88 13.75 -3.40
C THR A 171 30.61 12.54 -2.81
N GLY A 172 30.14 11.96 -1.70
CA GLY A 172 30.82 10.86 -1.01
C GLY A 172 32.17 11.26 -0.38
N ILE A 173 32.37 12.57 -0.17
CA ILE A 173 33.60 13.13 0.41
C ILE A 173 33.39 13.39 1.90
N PRO A 174 34.26 12.84 2.78
CA PRO A 174 34.30 13.20 4.20
C PRO A 174 35.15 14.47 4.41
N ILE A 175 34.71 15.34 5.32
CA ILE A 175 35.47 16.54 5.71
C ILE A 175 36.66 16.11 6.59
N PRO A 176 37.91 16.48 6.25
CA PRO A 176 39.07 16.10 7.06
C PRO A 176 39.02 16.66 8.50
N THR A 177 39.46 15.89 9.48
CA THR A 177 39.36 16.23 10.92
C THR A 177 40.00 17.57 11.28
N ASN A 178 41.10 17.95 10.62
CA ASN A 178 41.73 19.25 10.80
C ASN A 178 40.87 20.41 10.28
N ILE A 179 40.05 20.19 9.23
CA ILE A 179 39.10 21.16 8.71
C ILE A 179 37.87 21.23 9.63
N LEU A 180 37.35 20.10 10.12
CA LEU A 180 36.27 20.07 11.13
C LEU A 180 36.62 20.89 12.38
N HIS A 181 37.83 20.72 12.95
CA HIS A 181 38.27 21.55 14.08
C HIS A 181 38.48 23.03 13.73
N ARG A 182 38.72 23.41 12.47
CA ARG A 182 38.73 24.82 12.06
C ARG A 182 37.31 25.39 12.00
N ILE A 183 36.36 24.65 11.42
CA ILE A 183 34.94 25.01 11.36
C ILE A 183 34.37 25.19 12.78
N ALA A 184 34.62 24.22 13.66
CA ALA A 184 34.20 24.30 15.06
C ALA A 184 34.76 25.53 15.78
N LYS A 185 36.03 25.91 15.56
CA LYS A 185 36.62 27.13 16.13
C LYS A 185 36.04 28.42 15.57
N VAL A 186 35.70 28.47 14.27
CA VAL A 186 35.01 29.62 13.66
C VAL A 186 33.59 29.78 14.22
N ALA A 187 32.89 28.67 14.48
CA ALA A 187 31.60 28.66 15.13
C ALA A 187 31.69 29.09 16.62
N GLU A 188 32.61 28.48 17.38
CA GLU A 188 32.90 28.76 18.79
C GLU A 188 33.24 30.24 19.03
N ALA A 189 34.18 30.79 18.26
CA ALA A 189 34.64 32.18 18.40
C ALA A 189 33.55 33.24 18.15
N LYS A 190 32.36 32.83 17.70
CA LYS A 190 31.20 33.69 17.42
C LYS A 190 29.90 33.21 18.08
N GLY A 191 29.92 32.09 18.81
CA GLY A 191 28.72 31.51 19.42
C GLY A 191 27.67 31.00 18.41
N ILE A 192 28.11 30.56 17.23
CA ILE A 192 27.24 30.05 16.15
C ILE A 192 27.00 28.55 16.39
N ILE A 193 25.78 28.05 16.16
CA ILE A 193 25.49 26.61 16.26
C ILE A 193 26.18 25.87 15.10
N LEU A 194 26.92 24.80 15.40
CA LEU A 194 27.43 23.89 14.38
C LEU A 194 26.46 22.71 14.22
N PHE A 195 25.94 22.50 13.02
CA PHE A 195 25.03 21.40 12.70
C PHE A 195 25.71 20.46 11.72
N SER A 196 25.73 19.16 12.03
CA SER A 196 26.40 18.12 11.25
C SER A 196 25.43 16.97 10.96
N ASP A 197 24.93 16.87 9.73
CA ASP A 197 24.23 15.66 9.27
C ASP A 197 25.26 14.58 8.94
N GLU A 198 25.27 13.49 9.69
CA GLU A 198 26.26 12.41 9.58
C GLU A 198 25.64 11.06 9.21
N VAL A 199 24.52 11.02 8.44
CA VAL A 199 23.81 9.76 8.10
C VAL A 199 24.65 8.67 7.43
N TYR A 200 25.76 9.04 6.80
CA TYR A 200 26.69 8.13 6.14
C TYR A 200 27.78 7.57 7.07
N ARG A 201 27.89 8.06 8.31
CA ARG A 201 28.63 7.38 9.38
C ARG A 201 27.97 6.00 9.60
N PRO A 202 28.74 4.90 9.71
CA PRO A 202 30.20 4.80 9.91
C PRO A 202 31.02 4.44 8.66
N LEU A 203 30.48 4.60 7.44
CA LEU A 203 31.07 4.03 6.23
C LEU A 203 32.27 4.83 5.66
N PHE A 204 33.36 4.95 6.42
CA PHE A 204 34.61 5.58 5.97
C PHE A 204 35.55 4.56 5.31
N HIS A 205 35.19 4.12 4.10
CA HIS A 205 35.80 2.95 3.44
C HIS A 205 37.16 3.18 2.79
N GLY A 206 37.56 4.43 2.52
CA GLY A 206 38.85 4.78 1.89
C GLY A 206 38.85 4.69 0.35
N GLY A 207 37.67 4.70 -0.26
CA GLY A 207 37.50 4.53 -1.71
C GLY A 207 37.97 3.16 -2.21
N ALA A 208 38.45 3.12 -3.46
CA ALA A 208 38.89 1.91 -4.15
C ALA A 208 40.19 1.32 -3.58
N ALA A 209 41.08 2.18 -3.04
CA ALA A 209 42.32 1.74 -2.39
C ALA A 209 42.04 0.95 -1.09
N GLY A 210 40.89 1.21 -0.43
CA GLY A 210 40.57 0.67 0.90
C GLY A 210 41.44 1.24 2.03
N GLN A 211 42.41 2.09 1.70
CA GLN A 211 43.32 2.78 2.60
C GLN A 211 42.72 4.14 2.96
N CYS A 212 42.60 4.43 4.25
CA CYS A 212 42.07 5.70 4.74
C CYS A 212 43.25 6.62 5.07
N ASP A 213 43.77 7.32 4.06
CA ASP A 213 44.84 8.33 4.22
C ASP A 213 44.45 9.46 5.21
N VAL A 214 43.13 9.67 5.35
CA VAL A 214 42.51 10.43 6.44
C VAL A 214 41.81 9.41 7.35
N PRO A 215 42.16 9.31 8.66
CA PRO A 215 41.40 8.50 9.61
C PRO A 215 39.92 8.89 9.64
N ALA A 216 39.02 7.94 9.87
CA ALA A 216 37.58 8.18 9.98
C ALA A 216 37.30 9.42 10.87
N PRO A 217 36.73 10.52 10.33
CA PRO A 217 36.59 11.76 11.08
C PRO A 217 35.80 11.58 12.37
N ALA A 218 36.24 12.31 13.41
CA ALA A 218 35.57 12.41 14.68
C ALA A 218 34.09 12.85 14.49
N PRO A 219 33.11 12.28 15.21
CA PRO A 219 31.75 12.83 15.25
C PRO A 219 31.77 14.29 15.68
N ALA A 220 30.97 15.18 15.08
CA ALA A 220 31.09 16.61 15.35
C ALA A 220 30.88 16.98 16.84
N THR A 221 30.06 16.19 17.55
CA THR A 221 29.88 16.19 19.02
C THR A 221 31.18 16.06 19.84
N THR A 222 32.30 15.66 19.23
CA THR A 222 33.61 15.41 19.87
C THR A 222 34.70 16.38 19.42
N LEU A 223 34.33 17.48 18.74
CA LEU A 223 35.28 18.51 18.26
C LEU A 223 35.69 19.52 19.35
N GLY A 224 35.25 19.36 20.59
CA GLY A 224 35.48 20.27 21.72
C GLY A 224 34.50 21.43 21.86
N TYR A 225 33.50 21.56 20.97
CA TYR A 225 32.54 22.67 20.99
C TYR A 225 31.13 22.22 21.42
N GLU A 226 30.63 22.79 22.52
CA GLU A 226 29.38 22.40 23.19
C GLU A 226 28.13 22.58 22.32
N ARG A 227 28.03 23.70 21.59
CA ARG A 227 26.86 24.05 20.76
C ARG A 227 26.92 23.40 19.37
N THR A 228 27.25 22.11 19.37
CA THR A 228 27.30 21.26 18.18
C THR A 228 26.16 20.25 18.21
N ILE A 229 25.41 20.15 17.11
CA ILE A 229 24.35 19.18 16.88
C ILE A 229 24.83 18.20 15.82
N VAL A 230 24.67 16.90 16.09
CA VAL A 230 24.80 15.83 15.10
C VAL A 230 23.41 15.23 14.84
N THR A 231 23.07 15.02 13.58
CA THR A 231 21.93 14.17 13.19
C THR A 231 22.41 12.93 12.46
N GLY A 232 21.63 11.84 12.53
CA GLY A 232 21.99 10.57 11.91
C GLY A 232 20.80 9.62 11.77
N SER A 233 21.01 8.48 11.10
CA SER A 233 19.97 7.48 10.89
C SER A 233 20.49 6.07 10.70
N MET A 234 19.61 5.10 10.97
CA MET A 234 19.80 3.69 10.60
C MET A 234 19.71 3.47 9.08
N SER A 235 19.16 4.43 8.32
CA SER A 235 18.79 4.24 6.92
C SER A 235 19.97 4.09 5.97
N LYS A 236 21.01 4.94 6.09
CA LYS A 236 22.09 5.01 5.08
C LYS A 236 23.29 4.14 5.45
N GLY A 237 24.02 4.48 6.53
CA GLY A 237 25.20 3.71 6.97
C GLY A 237 24.91 2.28 7.45
N PHE A 238 23.74 2.06 8.06
CA PHE A 238 23.35 0.80 8.71
C PHE A 238 22.39 -0.09 7.89
N ALA A 239 22.08 0.27 6.63
CA ALA A 239 21.24 -0.53 5.72
C ALA A 239 19.80 -0.83 6.24
N LEU A 240 19.27 0.01 7.12
CA LEU A 240 17.97 -0.17 7.76
C LEU A 240 17.06 1.04 7.46
N ALA A 241 16.70 1.19 6.18
CA ALA A 241 15.84 2.26 5.71
C ALA A 241 14.38 2.11 6.20
N GLY A 242 13.84 0.90 6.15
CA GLY A 242 12.45 0.59 6.44
C GLY A 242 11.99 0.99 7.85
N ILE A 243 12.80 0.75 8.88
CA ILE A 243 12.44 1.02 10.29
C ILE A 243 12.36 2.51 10.67
N ARG A 244 12.63 3.43 9.74
CA ARG A 244 12.52 4.89 9.93
C ARG A 244 13.17 5.45 11.22
N VAL A 245 14.27 4.86 11.72
CA VAL A 245 14.96 5.36 12.93
C VAL A 245 16.10 6.33 12.60
N GLY A 246 16.13 7.45 13.30
CA GLY A 246 17.27 8.37 13.38
C GLY A 246 17.36 9.07 14.72
N TRP A 247 18.23 10.08 14.82
CA TRP A 247 18.49 10.76 16.08
C TRP A 247 18.99 12.20 15.90
N VAL A 248 18.77 13.00 16.96
CA VAL A 248 19.49 14.24 17.25
C VAL A 248 20.41 13.97 18.44
N ALA A 249 21.67 14.40 18.36
CA ALA A 249 22.65 14.31 19.44
C ALA A 249 23.35 15.67 19.68
N THR A 250 23.33 16.17 20.92
CA THR A 250 24.06 17.39 21.31
C THR A 250 24.34 17.44 22.82
N LYS A 251 25.46 18.06 23.20
CA LYS A 251 25.83 18.32 24.60
C LYS A 251 25.13 19.55 25.19
N ASP A 252 24.64 20.46 24.34
CA ASP A 252 23.91 21.65 24.77
C ASP A 252 22.53 21.23 25.35
N LYS A 253 22.45 21.23 26.68
CA LYS A 253 21.25 20.80 27.41
C LYS A 253 20.04 21.72 27.19
N ALA A 254 20.23 22.97 26.78
CA ALA A 254 19.14 23.85 26.41
C ALA A 254 18.60 23.49 25.01
N MET A 255 19.47 23.22 24.04
CA MET A 255 19.05 22.80 22.70
C MET A 255 18.38 21.42 22.71
N ILE A 256 18.93 20.40 23.39
CA ILE A 256 18.29 19.07 23.45
C ILE A 256 16.92 19.15 24.14
N SER A 257 16.77 19.96 25.21
CA SER A 257 15.49 20.13 25.90
C SER A 257 14.46 20.88 25.07
N ALA A 258 14.86 21.90 24.30
CA ALA A 258 13.95 22.60 23.39
C ALA A 258 13.47 21.69 22.26
N ILE A 259 14.37 20.88 21.69
CA ILE A 259 14.09 19.90 20.63
C ILE A 259 13.14 18.81 21.14
N ALA A 260 13.29 18.37 22.41
CA ALA A 260 12.34 17.45 23.05
C ALA A 260 10.92 18.05 23.11
N SER A 261 10.78 19.29 23.62
CA SER A 261 9.46 19.94 23.74
C SER A 261 8.83 20.35 22.41
N ALA A 262 9.61 20.59 21.36
CA ALA A 262 9.09 20.90 20.03
C ALA A 262 8.49 19.66 19.32
N ARG A 263 8.84 18.44 19.77
CA ARG A 263 8.45 17.19 19.12
C ARG A 263 6.99 16.80 19.29
N ASP A 264 6.35 17.32 20.33
CA ASP A 264 4.92 17.12 20.59
C ASP A 264 4.06 17.69 19.44
N TYR A 265 4.61 18.62 18.64
CA TYR A 265 3.98 19.16 17.43
C TYR A 265 4.24 18.35 16.14
N SER A 266 5.10 17.32 16.17
CA SER A 266 5.46 16.56 14.96
C SER A 266 5.12 15.07 15.05
N THR A 267 5.61 14.36 16.08
CA THR A 267 5.53 12.89 16.13
C THR A 267 5.40 12.28 17.52
N ILE A 268 5.56 13.08 18.60
CA ILE A 268 5.58 12.63 20.00
C ILE A 268 6.74 11.66 20.31
N THR A 269 6.67 10.43 19.80
CA THR A 269 7.58 9.30 20.10
C THR A 269 8.09 8.63 18.82
N VAL A 270 8.84 7.52 18.93
CA VAL A 270 9.09 6.58 17.83
C VAL A 270 8.38 5.25 18.12
N SER A 271 8.11 4.48 17.07
CA SER A 271 7.55 3.13 17.18
C SER A 271 8.43 2.24 18.08
N GLN A 272 7.78 1.51 19.00
CA GLN A 272 8.49 0.59 19.91
C GLN A 272 9.12 -0.60 19.18
N LEU A 273 8.62 -0.98 18.01
CA LEU A 273 9.18 -2.05 17.19
C LEU A 273 10.46 -1.56 16.50
N ASP A 274 10.42 -0.36 15.94
CA ASP A 274 11.55 0.25 15.23
C ASP A 274 12.71 0.61 16.18
N ASP A 275 12.39 1.16 17.35
CA ASP A 275 13.35 1.40 18.43
C ASP A 275 14.07 0.10 18.85
N ARG A 276 13.34 -1.00 18.96
CA ARG A 276 13.89 -2.34 19.29
C ARG A 276 14.79 -2.89 18.19
N VAL A 277 14.38 -2.82 16.91
CA VAL A 277 15.22 -3.29 15.79
C VAL A 277 16.48 -2.43 15.66
N ALA A 278 16.37 -1.10 15.80
CA ALA A 278 17.54 -0.22 15.82
C ALA A 278 18.45 -0.48 17.03
N SER A 279 17.87 -0.73 18.21
CA SER A 279 18.62 -1.12 19.41
C SER A 279 19.43 -2.38 19.15
N TYR A 280 18.80 -3.43 18.64
CA TYR A 280 19.44 -4.71 18.35
C TYR A 280 20.55 -4.59 17.31
N ALA A 281 20.31 -3.87 16.21
CA ALA A 281 21.29 -3.60 15.17
C ALA A 281 22.51 -2.78 15.66
N LEU A 282 22.31 -1.88 16.64
CA LEU A 282 23.39 -1.15 17.30
C LEU A 282 23.99 -1.87 18.52
N SER A 283 23.57 -3.12 18.82
CA SER A 283 24.17 -3.92 19.89
C SER A 283 25.62 -4.33 19.53
N PRO A 284 26.54 -4.50 20.51
CA PRO A 284 27.90 -4.93 20.23
C PRO A 284 28.02 -6.28 19.50
N ALA A 285 26.99 -7.13 19.59
CA ALA A 285 26.95 -8.43 18.93
C ALA A 285 26.61 -8.36 17.43
N VAL A 286 25.88 -7.32 16.99
CA VAL A 286 25.36 -7.18 15.61
C VAL A 286 26.00 -6.00 14.86
N GLN A 287 26.33 -4.91 15.57
CA GLN A 287 26.81 -3.67 14.96
C GLN A 287 28.13 -3.85 14.20
N GLU A 288 29.09 -4.56 14.78
CA GLU A 288 30.40 -4.80 14.16
C GLU A 288 30.28 -5.62 12.84
N PRO A 289 29.62 -6.81 12.80
CA PRO A 289 29.44 -7.54 11.54
C PRO A 289 28.57 -6.79 10.51
N LEU A 290 27.54 -6.06 10.92
CA LEU A 290 26.73 -5.22 10.03
C LEU A 290 27.56 -4.13 9.34
N ILE A 291 28.40 -3.42 10.11
CA ILE A 291 29.33 -2.43 9.54
C ILE A 291 30.37 -3.11 8.66
N ALA A 292 30.89 -4.28 9.05
CA ALA A 292 31.88 -5.02 8.27
C ALA A 292 31.34 -5.44 6.89
N ARG A 293 30.09 -5.94 6.81
CA ARG A 293 29.37 -6.22 5.56
C ARG A 293 29.30 -4.97 4.68
N ASN A 294 28.76 -3.88 5.21
CA ASN A 294 28.52 -2.66 4.44
C ASN A 294 29.84 -2.01 3.96
N MET A 295 30.89 -2.07 4.76
CA MET A 295 32.25 -1.64 4.40
C MET A 295 32.91 -2.54 3.34
N ALA A 296 32.64 -3.85 3.36
CA ALA A 296 33.14 -4.78 2.34
C ALA A 296 32.46 -4.55 0.98
N LEU A 297 31.14 -4.35 0.97
CA LEU A 297 30.37 -3.94 -0.22
C LEU A 297 30.91 -2.60 -0.77
N ALA A 298 31.03 -1.57 0.07
CA ALA A 298 31.51 -0.25 -0.36
C ALA A 298 32.91 -0.30 -0.97
N ARG A 299 33.86 -1.03 -0.36
CA ARG A 299 35.22 -1.21 -0.91
C ARG A 299 35.27 -2.01 -2.21
N THR A 300 34.36 -2.96 -2.39
CA THR A 300 34.28 -3.77 -3.60
C THR A 300 33.73 -2.93 -4.74
N ASN A 301 32.60 -2.26 -4.52
CA ASN A 301 31.91 -1.53 -5.56
C ASN A 301 32.61 -0.20 -5.90
N ALA A 302 33.29 0.44 -4.94
CA ALA A 302 34.16 1.59 -5.24
C ALA A 302 35.34 1.23 -6.18
N LYS A 303 35.84 -0.02 -6.15
CA LYS A 303 36.86 -0.49 -7.12
C LYS A 303 36.26 -0.68 -8.51
N LEU A 304 35.04 -1.22 -8.60
CA LEU A 304 34.32 -1.38 -9.87
C LEU A 304 34.03 0.00 -10.49
N LEU A 305 33.52 0.95 -9.69
CA LEU A 305 33.20 2.30 -10.15
C LEU A 305 34.45 3.11 -10.49
N LYS A 306 35.55 2.99 -9.71
CA LYS A 306 36.84 3.55 -10.11
C LYS A 306 37.32 3.00 -11.45
N ARG A 307 37.25 1.68 -11.63
CA ARG A 307 37.64 1.06 -12.90
C ARG A 307 36.79 1.58 -14.06
N PHE A 308 35.49 1.73 -13.89
CA PHE A 308 34.61 2.31 -14.91
C PHE A 308 35.06 3.73 -15.31
N VAL A 309 35.35 4.61 -14.34
CA VAL A 309 35.83 5.97 -14.64
C VAL A 309 37.25 5.97 -15.24
N ASP A 310 38.15 5.08 -14.80
CA ASP A 310 39.49 4.94 -15.38
C ASP A 310 39.42 4.42 -16.84
N ASP A 311 38.61 3.40 -17.11
CA ASP A 311 38.40 2.80 -18.43
C ASP A 311 37.62 3.75 -19.39
N HIS A 312 36.94 4.78 -18.88
CA HIS A 312 36.13 5.74 -19.65
C HIS A 312 36.51 7.24 -19.45
N GLY A 313 37.72 7.52 -18.97
CA GLY A 313 38.20 8.87 -18.62
C GLY A 313 38.28 9.90 -19.76
N SER A 314 37.87 9.55 -20.99
CA SER A 314 37.66 10.46 -22.11
C SER A 314 36.27 11.11 -22.12
N VAL A 315 35.29 10.52 -21.42
CA VAL A 315 33.89 10.96 -21.38
C VAL A 315 33.33 11.14 -19.96
N CYS A 316 34.05 10.73 -18.91
CA CYS A 316 33.67 11.04 -17.53
C CYS A 316 34.87 11.37 -16.62
N SER A 317 34.62 12.16 -15.57
CA SER A 317 35.58 12.53 -14.52
C SER A 317 34.88 12.60 -13.16
N TRP A 318 35.63 12.44 -12.06
CA TRP A 318 35.09 12.51 -10.70
C TRP A 318 36.17 12.86 -9.67
N VAL A 319 35.73 13.24 -8.47
CA VAL A 319 36.54 13.08 -7.25
C VAL A 319 36.14 11.74 -6.63
N GLU A 320 37.12 10.87 -6.40
CA GLU A 320 36.87 9.51 -5.90
C GLU A 320 36.26 9.55 -4.47
N PRO A 321 35.04 9.03 -4.25
CA PRO A 321 34.39 9.06 -2.95
C PRO A 321 35.16 8.18 -1.96
N LYS A 322 35.38 8.71 -0.76
CA LYS A 322 36.14 8.04 0.31
C LYS A 322 35.27 7.55 1.45
N ALA A 323 34.01 7.98 1.50
CA ALA A 323 33.06 7.59 2.53
C ALA A 323 31.59 7.64 2.06
N GLY A 324 30.72 6.96 2.82
CA GLY A 324 29.30 6.85 2.52
C GLY A 324 29.01 5.82 1.44
N THR A 325 28.08 6.16 0.54
CA THR A 325 27.52 5.24 -0.46
C THR A 325 27.31 5.85 -1.84
N THR A 326 27.61 7.14 -2.00
CA THR A 326 27.29 7.96 -3.18
C THR A 326 28.55 8.47 -3.85
N ALA A 327 28.50 8.58 -5.17
CA ALA A 327 29.51 9.20 -6.01
C ALA A 327 28.85 10.32 -6.83
N PHE A 328 29.62 11.35 -7.17
CA PHE A 328 29.19 12.43 -8.06
C PHE A 328 30.15 12.49 -9.25
N ILE A 329 29.68 12.04 -10.42
CA ILE A 329 30.50 11.81 -11.62
C ILE A 329 30.06 12.79 -12.70
N GLN A 330 30.99 13.57 -13.26
CA GLN A 330 30.71 14.46 -14.39
C GLN A 330 30.91 13.74 -15.72
N PHE A 331 29.87 13.70 -16.54
CA PHE A 331 29.90 13.21 -17.92
C PHE A 331 30.07 14.36 -18.91
N LYS A 332 30.87 14.13 -19.95
CA LYS A 332 31.30 15.13 -20.94
C LYS A 332 31.24 14.56 -22.35
N SER A 333 30.88 15.40 -23.32
CA SER A 333 30.90 15.09 -24.75
C SER A 333 31.73 16.14 -25.48
N ASN A 334 32.74 15.69 -26.23
CA ASN A 334 33.72 16.57 -26.91
C ASN A 334 34.45 17.59 -26.01
N GLY A 335 34.48 17.34 -24.69
CA GLY A 335 35.12 18.19 -23.67
C GLY A 335 34.15 19.03 -22.84
N GLU A 336 32.95 19.31 -23.36
CA GLU A 336 31.91 20.07 -22.66
C GLU A 336 31.01 19.14 -21.82
N PRO A 337 30.41 19.60 -20.71
CA PRO A 337 29.44 18.83 -19.95
C PRO A 337 28.22 18.41 -20.79
N VAL A 338 27.67 17.22 -20.53
CA VAL A 338 26.38 16.81 -21.13
C VAL A 338 25.20 17.54 -20.48
N ASN A 339 24.04 17.58 -21.13
CA ASN A 339 22.79 17.82 -20.40
C ASN A 339 22.50 16.56 -19.56
N ASP A 340 22.75 16.64 -18.24
CA ASP A 340 22.57 15.51 -17.33
C ASP A 340 21.12 15.07 -17.19
N VAL A 341 20.14 15.98 -17.31
CA VAL A 341 18.71 15.62 -17.26
C VAL A 341 18.30 14.77 -18.45
N ASP A 342 18.71 15.16 -19.66
CA ASP A 342 18.49 14.37 -20.86
C ASP A 342 19.29 13.07 -20.83
N PHE A 343 20.56 13.09 -20.38
CA PHE A 343 21.41 11.91 -20.29
C PHE A 343 20.86 10.86 -19.31
N CYS A 344 20.43 11.27 -18.11
CA CYS A 344 19.84 10.36 -17.12
C CYS A 344 18.53 9.74 -17.62
N ARG A 345 17.70 10.51 -18.34
CA ARG A 345 16.47 10.01 -18.95
C ARG A 345 16.75 9.06 -20.12
N ASP A 346 17.65 9.43 -21.04
CA ASP A 346 18.12 8.58 -22.14
C ASP A 346 18.69 7.25 -21.63
N LEU A 347 19.45 7.27 -20.52
CA LEU A 347 20.02 6.08 -19.91
C LEU A 347 18.95 5.16 -19.33
N LEU A 348 17.95 5.72 -18.62
CA LEU A 348 16.80 4.98 -18.11
C LEU A 348 15.96 4.37 -19.23
N GLU A 349 15.60 5.15 -20.25
CA GLU A 349 14.81 4.71 -21.40
C GLU A 349 15.50 3.56 -22.17
N LYS A 350 16.82 3.66 -22.39
CA LYS A 350 17.57 2.78 -23.31
C LYS A 350 18.26 1.60 -22.64
N THR A 351 18.52 1.68 -21.33
CA THR A 351 19.28 0.63 -20.59
C THR A 351 18.65 0.25 -19.26
N LYS A 352 17.55 0.89 -18.87
CA LYS A 352 16.88 0.75 -17.55
C LYS A 352 17.75 1.13 -16.34
N VAL A 353 18.95 1.69 -16.53
CA VAL A 353 19.81 2.15 -15.43
C VAL A 353 19.34 3.52 -14.93
N PHE A 354 18.93 3.59 -13.66
CA PHE A 354 18.40 4.81 -13.04
C PHE A 354 19.42 5.50 -12.13
N VAL A 355 19.51 6.82 -12.27
CA VAL A 355 20.48 7.73 -11.62
C VAL A 355 19.85 9.11 -11.43
N CYS A 356 20.41 9.97 -10.58
CA CYS A 356 19.94 11.36 -10.42
C CYS A 356 20.80 12.37 -11.22
N PRO A 357 20.21 13.26 -12.05
CA PRO A 357 20.91 14.37 -12.68
C PRO A 357 21.41 15.38 -11.62
N GLY A 358 22.65 15.85 -11.80
CA GLY A 358 23.35 16.70 -10.85
C GLY A 358 22.85 18.15 -10.85
N SER A 359 22.58 18.72 -12.03
CA SER A 359 22.16 20.12 -12.14
C SER A 359 20.75 20.33 -11.62
N HIS A 360 19.82 19.45 -12.01
CA HIS A 360 18.44 19.50 -11.53
C HIS A 360 18.35 19.21 -10.03
N CYS A 361 18.85 18.05 -9.58
CA CYS A 361 18.61 17.60 -8.20
C CYS A 361 19.51 18.25 -7.13
N PHE A 362 20.57 18.97 -7.52
CA PHE A 362 21.54 19.57 -6.57
C PHE A 362 22.05 20.97 -6.94
N GLY A 363 21.79 21.46 -8.16
CA GLY A 363 22.38 22.70 -8.71
C GLY A 363 21.37 23.76 -9.14
N ASP A 364 20.07 23.58 -8.82
CA ASP A 364 18.96 24.42 -9.26
C ASP A 364 18.98 24.76 -10.76
N ASP A 365 19.28 23.73 -11.57
CA ASP A 365 19.29 23.76 -13.02
C ASP A 365 20.32 24.77 -13.59
N GLN A 366 21.32 25.14 -12.78
CA GLN A 366 22.32 26.20 -13.03
C GLN A 366 23.76 25.78 -12.69
N ASP A 367 24.00 25.26 -11.49
CA ASP A 367 25.28 24.63 -11.10
C ASP A 367 25.30 23.14 -11.49
N PHE A 368 26.48 22.50 -11.42
CA PHE A 368 26.67 21.05 -11.59
C PHE A 368 26.12 20.43 -12.90
N ALA A 369 26.13 21.19 -13.99
CA ALA A 369 25.87 20.68 -15.34
C ALA A 369 26.76 19.48 -15.68
N GLY A 370 26.14 18.42 -16.21
CA GLY A 370 26.77 17.17 -16.61
C GLY A 370 27.14 16.24 -15.46
N TYR A 371 26.95 16.61 -14.19
CA TYR A 371 27.17 15.68 -13.06
C TYR A 371 25.98 14.73 -12.90
N VAL A 372 26.23 13.56 -12.32
CA VAL A 372 25.24 12.52 -12.04
C VAL A 372 25.56 11.92 -10.67
N ARG A 373 24.55 11.78 -9.79
CA ARG A 373 24.70 11.01 -8.54
C ARG A 373 24.49 9.53 -8.82
N VAL A 374 25.47 8.72 -8.44
CA VAL A 374 25.43 7.25 -8.50
C VAL A 374 25.55 6.69 -7.07
N GLY A 375 24.55 5.92 -6.65
CA GLY A 375 24.62 5.05 -5.47
C GLY A 375 25.31 3.73 -5.83
N TYR A 376 26.31 3.31 -5.04
CA TYR A 376 27.14 2.15 -5.39
C TYR A 376 27.25 1.07 -4.31
N VAL A 377 26.66 1.23 -3.13
CA VAL A 377 26.79 0.24 -2.02
C VAL A 377 25.63 -0.76 -2.02
N LEU A 378 25.29 -1.22 -3.23
CA LEU A 378 24.17 -2.10 -3.52
C LEU A 378 24.60 -3.58 -3.57
N ALA A 379 23.63 -4.49 -3.49
CA ALA A 379 23.85 -5.92 -3.72
C ALA A 379 23.99 -6.23 -5.22
N GLY A 380 24.61 -7.35 -5.57
CA GLY A 380 24.74 -7.79 -6.96
C GLY A 380 23.39 -8.25 -7.54
N LEU A 381 23.11 -7.88 -8.79
CA LEU A 381 21.87 -8.15 -9.54
C LEU A 381 21.72 -9.64 -9.96
N GLY A 382 21.91 -10.59 -9.03
CA GLY A 382 21.91 -12.01 -9.35
C GLY A 382 22.28 -12.96 -8.20
N ALA A 383 22.02 -12.59 -6.94
CA ALA A 383 22.36 -13.42 -5.77
C ALA A 383 21.17 -13.58 -4.79
N PRO A 384 20.34 -14.62 -4.95
CA PRO A 384 19.34 -15.00 -3.94
C PRO A 384 19.99 -15.81 -2.80
N GLY A 385 19.75 -15.40 -1.56
CA GLY A 385 20.09 -16.17 -0.35
C GLY A 385 21.33 -15.68 0.44
N PRO A 386 21.50 -16.16 1.68
CA PRO A 386 22.52 -15.67 2.61
C PRO A 386 23.94 -16.11 2.21
N LEU A 387 24.86 -15.13 2.15
CA LEU A 387 26.25 -15.32 1.73
C LEU A 387 27.09 -16.04 2.80
N ASN A 388 27.24 -17.35 2.65
CA ASN A 388 28.22 -18.15 3.37
C ASN A 388 29.64 -17.81 2.87
N LEU A 389 30.35 -16.92 3.58
CA LEU A 389 31.68 -16.43 3.21
C LEU A 389 32.81 -17.45 3.47
N THR A 390 32.88 -18.50 2.66
CA THR A 390 34.10 -19.32 2.53
C THR A 390 35.01 -18.73 1.47
N LEU A 391 36.20 -18.27 1.87
CA LEU A 391 37.25 -17.78 0.97
C LEU A 391 37.73 -18.89 0.03
N GLY A 392 37.68 -18.62 -1.28
CA GLY A 392 38.26 -19.45 -2.33
C GLY A 392 38.76 -18.56 -3.47
N GLU A 393 39.99 -18.81 -3.92
CA GLU A 393 40.61 -18.11 -5.06
C GLU A 393 40.30 -18.83 -6.39
N ASP A 394 40.66 -18.20 -7.50
CA ASP A 394 40.65 -18.73 -8.87
C ASP A 394 39.31 -19.25 -9.46
N HIS A 395 38.71 -18.46 -10.37
CA HIS A 395 39.05 -18.62 -11.80
C HIS A 395 38.42 -17.54 -12.70
N PHE A 396 39.26 -16.72 -13.33
CA PHE A 396 38.92 -16.01 -14.57
C PHE A 396 39.31 -16.90 -15.76
N LEU A 397 38.40 -17.13 -16.71
CA LEU A 397 38.75 -17.53 -18.07
C LEU A 397 37.66 -17.07 -19.04
N ALA A 398 38.07 -16.59 -20.22
CA ALA A 398 37.18 -16.06 -21.24
C ALA A 398 37.14 -16.98 -22.46
N THR A 399 36.00 -17.04 -23.14
CA THR A 399 35.87 -17.56 -24.49
C THR A 399 35.19 -16.54 -25.40
N ARG A 400 35.77 -16.36 -26.59
CA ARG A 400 35.27 -15.57 -27.70
C ARG A 400 35.27 -16.50 -28.91
N THR A 401 34.17 -16.56 -29.63
CA THR A 401 34.06 -17.22 -30.93
C THR A 401 33.13 -16.42 -31.84
N GLU A 402 33.28 -16.60 -33.14
CA GLU A 402 32.76 -15.71 -34.17
C GLU A 402 31.98 -16.51 -35.21
N ARG A 403 31.02 -15.86 -35.89
CA ARG A 403 30.36 -16.32 -37.14
C ARG A 403 29.39 -17.53 -37.00
N GLU A 404 28.54 -17.82 -37.98
CA GLU A 404 28.53 -17.44 -39.42
C GLU A 404 27.12 -17.11 -39.96
N GLU A 405 27.04 -16.51 -41.15
CA GLU A 405 25.81 -16.19 -41.90
C GLU A 405 25.63 -17.19 -43.07
N GLU A 406 24.40 -17.54 -43.46
CA GLU A 406 24.11 -18.16 -44.77
C GLU A 406 22.65 -17.86 -45.22
N GLU A 407 22.43 -17.66 -46.53
CA GLU A 407 21.16 -17.32 -47.20
C GLU A 407 20.68 -18.46 -48.15
N GLU A 408 19.72 -18.17 -49.05
CA GLU A 408 19.10 -19.00 -50.13
C GLU A 408 17.87 -19.89 -49.74
N GLU A 409 16.84 -20.09 -50.58
CA GLU A 409 16.22 -19.26 -51.65
C GLU A 409 14.75 -19.76 -51.89
N ASP A 410 14.06 -19.36 -52.98
CA ASP A 410 12.57 -19.27 -53.04
C ASP A 410 11.86 -20.18 -54.11
N ALA A 411 10.53 -20.36 -53.96
CA ALA A 411 9.51 -20.72 -54.98
C ALA A 411 9.43 -22.16 -55.60
N PRO A 412 8.35 -22.55 -56.34
CA PRO A 412 6.90 -22.27 -56.16
C PRO A 412 5.88 -23.42 -56.52
N LEU A 413 4.64 -23.29 -56.01
CA LEU A 413 3.29 -23.65 -56.58
C LEU A 413 3.01 -24.89 -57.49
N SER A 414 1.91 -25.62 -57.19
CA SER A 414 1.00 -26.20 -58.21
C SER A 414 -0.45 -26.41 -57.69
N LEU A 415 -1.37 -26.94 -58.52
CA LEU A 415 -2.84 -26.71 -58.43
C LEU A 415 -3.72 -27.99 -58.28
N GLY A 416 -4.93 -27.88 -57.70
CA GLY A 416 -5.93 -28.97 -57.65
C GLY A 416 -7.38 -28.52 -57.36
N ALA A 417 -8.38 -29.22 -57.92
CA ALA A 417 -9.82 -28.90 -57.86
C ALA A 417 -10.67 -30.17 -58.19
N MET A 418 -11.99 -30.28 -58.07
CA MET A 418 -13.17 -29.39 -57.81
C MET A 418 -14.29 -30.31 -57.19
N LYS A 419 -15.60 -30.02 -56.98
CA LYS A 419 -16.54 -29.00 -57.49
C LYS A 419 -17.79 -28.80 -56.59
N ALA A 420 -18.44 -27.66 -56.78
CA ALA A 420 -19.69 -27.15 -56.21
C ALA A 420 -21.01 -27.80 -56.70
N TRP A 421 -22.12 -27.52 -55.99
CA TRP A 421 -23.52 -27.58 -56.47
C TRP A 421 -24.32 -26.34 -55.99
N LEU A 422 -25.37 -25.98 -56.72
CA LEU A 422 -26.24 -24.81 -56.49
C LEU A 422 -27.65 -25.25 -56.03
N TRP A 423 -28.43 -24.34 -55.43
CA TRP A 423 -29.80 -23.96 -55.83
C TRP A 423 -30.27 -22.80 -54.93
N SER A 424 -31.26 -21.99 -55.34
CA SER A 424 -31.55 -20.71 -54.68
C SER A 424 -33.04 -20.39 -54.49
N ALA A 425 -33.34 -19.79 -53.34
CA ALA A 425 -34.46 -18.90 -53.01
C ALA A 425 -35.93 -19.41 -53.03
N ALA A 426 -36.55 -19.40 -51.83
CA ALA A 426 -37.93 -18.95 -51.63
C ALA A 426 -38.11 -18.39 -50.21
N LEU A 427 -39.00 -17.41 -50.03
CA LEU A 427 -39.20 -16.66 -48.78
C LEU A 427 -39.80 -17.51 -47.64
N ALA A 428 -39.26 -17.32 -46.44
CA ALA A 428 -40.01 -17.45 -45.19
C ALA A 428 -39.71 -16.21 -44.32
N SER A 429 -40.72 -15.38 -44.09
CA SER A 429 -40.60 -14.22 -43.20
C SER A 429 -40.72 -14.68 -41.74
N ILE A 430 -39.58 -14.90 -41.08
CA ILE A 430 -39.51 -15.16 -39.65
C ILE A 430 -38.86 -13.91 -39.03
N TRP A 431 -39.52 -13.30 -38.05
CA TRP A 431 -38.84 -12.31 -37.20
C TRP A 431 -37.76 -13.04 -36.40
N PRO A 432 -36.54 -12.49 -36.23
CA PRO A 432 -35.70 -12.94 -35.13
C PRO A 432 -36.45 -12.62 -33.84
N VAL A 433 -36.92 -13.66 -33.16
CA VAL A 433 -37.22 -13.55 -31.72
C VAL A 433 -35.87 -13.27 -31.08
N ALA A 434 -35.69 -12.07 -30.54
CA ALA A 434 -34.50 -11.76 -29.77
C ALA A 434 -34.54 -12.67 -28.53
N GLN A 435 -33.66 -13.67 -28.50
CA GLN A 435 -33.30 -14.33 -27.25
C GLN A 435 -32.61 -13.28 -26.39
N ALA A 436 -32.96 -13.22 -25.11
CA ALA A 436 -32.27 -12.33 -24.17
C ALA A 436 -30.79 -12.76 -24.09
N GLN A 437 -29.89 -11.84 -24.42
CA GLN A 437 -28.45 -12.02 -24.28
C GLN A 437 -28.07 -11.58 -22.86
N VAL A 438 -28.22 -12.54 -21.95
CA VAL A 438 -28.00 -12.45 -20.50
C VAL A 438 -27.40 -13.76 -20.02
N ILE A 439 -26.52 -13.71 -19.02
CA ILE A 439 -26.04 -14.89 -18.28
C ILE A 439 -26.44 -14.71 -16.82
N GLN A 440 -27.12 -15.70 -16.24
CA GLN A 440 -27.47 -15.73 -14.83
C GLN A 440 -26.60 -16.77 -14.10
N TRP A 441 -26.38 -16.57 -12.79
CA TRP A 441 -25.60 -17.46 -11.94
C TRP A 441 -26.45 -17.90 -10.74
N ASP A 442 -27.21 -18.98 -10.90
CA ASP A 442 -28.26 -19.44 -9.95
C ASP A 442 -27.86 -20.60 -9.02
N ILE A 443 -28.12 -20.42 -7.71
CA ILE A 443 -27.52 -21.21 -6.63
C ILE A 443 -28.34 -22.45 -6.19
N GLN A 444 -27.65 -23.60 -6.00
CA GLN A 444 -28.18 -24.76 -5.25
C GLN A 444 -27.13 -25.45 -4.35
N HIS A 445 -27.58 -25.96 -3.20
CA HIS A 445 -26.75 -26.76 -2.28
C HIS A 445 -26.78 -28.27 -2.65
N ARG A 446 -25.63 -28.83 -3.07
CA ARG A 446 -25.51 -30.29 -3.35
C ARG A 446 -25.65 -31.15 -2.08
N GLN A 447 -26.79 -31.80 -1.91
CA GLN A 447 -26.76 -33.26 -1.74
C GLN A 447 -27.02 -33.92 -3.09
N VAL A 448 -26.38 -35.06 -3.34
CA VAL A 448 -26.52 -35.79 -4.61
C VAL A 448 -27.72 -36.72 -4.53
N ASP A 449 -28.73 -36.46 -5.35
CA ASP A 449 -29.52 -37.50 -6.00
C ASP A 449 -29.97 -37.02 -7.39
N SER A 450 -30.36 -37.94 -8.29
CA SER A 450 -30.49 -37.61 -9.72
C SER A 450 -31.92 -37.69 -10.26
N ASP A 451 -32.37 -36.65 -10.98
CA ASP A 451 -33.38 -36.78 -12.04
C ASP A 451 -33.32 -35.64 -13.09
N LEU A 452 -34.13 -35.73 -14.15
CA LEU A 452 -33.99 -34.97 -15.41
C LEU A 452 -34.98 -33.80 -15.65
N THR A 453 -34.62 -32.97 -16.66
CA THR A 453 -35.43 -31.91 -17.35
C THR A 453 -35.42 -30.52 -16.67
N ARG A 454 -35.59 -29.39 -17.37
CA ARG A 454 -36.02 -29.12 -18.77
C ARG A 454 -35.40 -27.80 -19.29
N ARG A 455 -35.18 -27.69 -20.62
CA ARG A 455 -34.60 -26.48 -21.28
C ARG A 455 -35.42 -25.19 -21.08
N SER A 456 -34.84 -24.22 -20.38
CA SER A 456 -34.93 -22.76 -20.61
C SER A 456 -33.69 -22.30 -21.39
N ALA A 457 -33.49 -20.99 -21.57
CA ALA A 457 -32.29 -20.38 -22.17
C ALA A 457 -31.46 -19.56 -21.16
N THR A 458 -31.70 -19.80 -19.87
CA THR A 458 -30.81 -19.45 -18.77
C THR A 458 -30.05 -20.71 -18.36
N PHE A 459 -28.86 -20.54 -17.82
CA PHE A 459 -28.02 -21.60 -17.24
C PHE A 459 -27.85 -21.30 -15.74
N GLU A 460 -27.57 -22.32 -14.94
CA GLU A 460 -27.62 -22.27 -13.47
C GLU A 460 -26.29 -22.78 -12.88
N GLU A 461 -25.67 -22.03 -11.96
CA GLU A 461 -24.40 -22.41 -11.33
C GLU A 461 -24.17 -21.67 -9.97
N VAL A 462 -23.30 -22.23 -9.13
CA VAL A 462 -23.41 -22.09 -7.67
C VAL A 462 -22.42 -21.06 -7.09
N ILE A 463 -22.90 -19.83 -6.90
CA ILE A 463 -22.48 -18.94 -5.78
C ILE A 463 -22.89 -19.59 -4.44
N THR A 464 -22.30 -19.20 -3.32
CA THR A 464 -22.70 -19.64 -1.96
C THR A 464 -22.38 -18.57 -0.92
N ASN A 465 -23.38 -18.17 -0.14
CA ASN A 465 -23.17 -17.41 1.10
C ASN A 465 -22.40 -18.30 2.09
N LYS A 466 -21.10 -18.04 2.30
CA LYS A 466 -20.30 -18.75 3.30
C LYS A 466 -20.00 -17.82 4.47
N LYS A 467 -21.00 -17.60 5.34
CA LYS A 467 -20.87 -17.05 6.70
C LYS A 467 -19.50 -17.40 7.34
N ARG A 468 -19.16 -18.70 7.34
CA ARG A 468 -17.94 -19.29 7.93
C ARG A 468 -16.64 -19.16 7.10
N LYS A 469 -16.63 -18.29 6.10
CA LYS A 469 -15.46 -17.89 5.29
C LYS A 469 -15.48 -16.41 4.89
N GLY A 470 -16.47 -15.62 5.33
CA GLY A 470 -16.53 -14.17 5.10
C GLY A 470 -16.73 -13.74 3.65
N GLY A 471 -17.69 -14.32 2.92
CA GLY A 471 -18.00 -13.86 1.56
C GLY A 471 -18.94 -14.73 0.73
N TYR A 472 -19.15 -14.33 -0.53
CA TYR A 472 -19.99 -15.00 -1.52
C TYR A 472 -19.13 -15.77 -2.54
N PHE A 473 -19.16 -17.09 -2.47
CA PHE A 473 -18.19 -17.97 -3.13
C PHE A 473 -18.79 -18.74 -4.31
N ALA A 474 -18.23 -18.56 -5.50
CA ALA A 474 -18.82 -18.89 -6.77
C ALA A 474 -17.97 -19.88 -7.57
N THR A 475 -18.57 -20.97 -8.07
CA THR A 475 -17.83 -22.03 -8.78
C THR A 475 -17.85 -21.79 -10.28
N ALA A 476 -16.69 -21.95 -10.92
CA ALA A 476 -16.48 -21.90 -12.37
C ALA A 476 -15.50 -23.02 -12.78
N GLU A 477 -15.39 -23.31 -14.07
CA GLU A 477 -14.40 -24.24 -14.62
C GLU A 477 -13.32 -23.48 -15.43
N VAL A 478 -12.05 -23.80 -15.18
CA VAL A 478 -10.90 -23.14 -15.84
C VAL A 478 -10.07 -24.17 -16.59
N GLY A 479 -9.75 -23.87 -17.85
CA GLY A 479 -8.93 -24.71 -18.73
C GLY A 479 -9.69 -25.73 -19.54
N ASN A 480 -8.97 -26.46 -20.39
CA ASN A 480 -9.54 -27.43 -21.31
C ASN A 480 -8.78 -28.77 -21.23
N PRO A 481 -9.28 -29.80 -20.52
CA PRO A 481 -10.59 -29.88 -19.87
C PRO A 481 -10.72 -29.00 -18.60
N GLY A 482 -11.95 -28.57 -18.32
CA GLY A 482 -12.29 -27.66 -17.22
C GLY A 482 -11.94 -28.20 -15.82
N GLN A 483 -11.24 -27.36 -15.05
CA GLN A 483 -10.87 -27.60 -13.66
C GLN A 483 -11.77 -26.77 -12.74
N ASN A 484 -12.54 -27.42 -11.87
CA ASN A 484 -13.47 -26.75 -10.96
C ASN A 484 -12.71 -25.92 -9.90
N VAL A 485 -12.98 -24.61 -9.86
CA VAL A 485 -12.48 -23.69 -8.83
C VAL A 485 -13.64 -22.87 -8.25
N THR A 486 -13.65 -22.67 -6.93
CA THR A 486 -14.62 -21.83 -6.24
C THR A 486 -13.94 -20.54 -5.77
N LEU A 487 -14.31 -19.43 -6.40
CA LEU A 487 -13.71 -18.10 -6.28
C LEU A 487 -14.57 -17.19 -5.40
N LEU A 488 -13.99 -16.19 -4.74
CA LEU A 488 -14.75 -15.14 -4.05
C LEU A 488 -15.23 -14.09 -5.06
N LEU A 489 -16.53 -13.78 -5.07
CA LEU A 489 -17.11 -12.72 -5.91
C LEU A 489 -16.87 -11.34 -5.30
N ASP A 490 -16.24 -10.47 -6.06
CA ASP A 490 -15.72 -9.18 -5.60
C ASP A 490 -16.08 -8.05 -6.58
N THR A 491 -16.84 -7.06 -6.11
CA THR A 491 -17.22 -5.87 -6.89
C THR A 491 -16.25 -4.70 -6.68
N GLY A 492 -15.36 -4.73 -5.69
CA GLY A 492 -14.27 -3.78 -5.51
C GLY A 492 -13.07 -4.04 -6.43
N SER A 493 -12.74 -5.31 -6.65
CA SER A 493 -11.65 -5.76 -7.55
C SER A 493 -12.07 -5.96 -9.01
N SER A 494 -11.09 -6.00 -9.92
CA SER A 494 -11.34 -6.20 -11.37
C SER A 494 -10.65 -7.42 -12.00
N ASP A 495 -9.48 -7.87 -11.51
CA ASP A 495 -8.82 -9.10 -11.98
C ASP A 495 -9.59 -10.38 -11.60
N ILE A 496 -9.47 -11.42 -12.43
CA ILE A 496 -9.71 -12.82 -12.01
C ILE A 496 -8.36 -13.47 -11.69
N TRP A 497 -8.28 -14.22 -10.59
CA TRP A 497 -7.09 -15.02 -10.31
C TRP A 497 -7.38 -16.33 -9.56
N VAL A 498 -6.55 -17.34 -9.79
CA VAL A 498 -6.68 -18.70 -9.22
C VAL A 498 -5.41 -19.13 -8.47
N PRO A 499 -5.49 -19.82 -7.31
CA PRO A 499 -4.31 -20.36 -6.64
C PRO A 499 -3.69 -21.48 -7.49
N TRP A 500 -2.37 -21.46 -7.66
CA TRP A 500 -1.67 -22.55 -8.32
C TRP A 500 -1.68 -23.80 -7.43
N LYS A 501 -1.94 -24.98 -8.01
CA LYS A 501 -1.98 -26.27 -7.30
C LYS A 501 -0.73 -26.57 -6.46
N ASN A 502 0.44 -26.10 -6.90
CA ASN A 502 1.72 -26.25 -6.19
C ASN A 502 2.13 -25.00 -5.36
N ALA A 503 1.23 -24.03 -5.16
CA ALA A 503 1.46 -22.95 -4.21
C ALA A 503 1.53 -23.50 -2.78
N SER A 504 2.41 -22.96 -1.94
CA SER A 504 2.71 -23.50 -0.60
C SER A 504 1.55 -23.43 0.41
N ILE A 505 0.44 -22.75 0.07
CA ILE A 505 -0.81 -22.77 0.83
C ILE A 505 -1.78 -23.87 0.38
N CYS A 506 -1.62 -24.42 -0.82
CA CYS A 506 -2.41 -25.55 -1.32
C CYS A 506 -1.87 -26.90 -0.83
N ASP A 507 -0.59 -26.96 -0.46
CA ASP A 507 0.04 -28.10 0.20
C ASP A 507 -0.81 -28.66 1.35
N ASN A 508 -0.84 -29.99 1.48
CA ASN A 508 -1.61 -30.71 2.49
C ASN A 508 -3.14 -30.41 2.49
N SER A 509 -3.70 -29.95 1.38
CA SER A 509 -5.13 -29.66 1.15
C SER A 509 -5.64 -28.31 1.69
N GLY A 510 -4.77 -27.31 1.85
CA GLY A 510 -5.20 -25.97 2.31
C GLY A 510 -6.18 -25.27 1.36
N CYS A 511 -5.99 -25.41 0.05
CA CYS A 511 -6.86 -24.88 -1.01
C CYS A 511 -8.17 -25.69 -1.17
N THR A 512 -8.95 -25.76 -0.09
CA THR A 512 -10.24 -26.48 0.04
C THR A 512 -11.36 -26.00 -0.89
N LEU A 513 -11.13 -24.93 -1.66
CA LEU A 513 -12.04 -24.37 -2.66
C LEU A 513 -11.54 -24.57 -4.10
N GLY A 514 -10.53 -25.42 -4.31
CA GLY A 514 -9.92 -25.65 -5.61
C GLY A 514 -8.66 -24.83 -5.84
N SER A 515 -7.88 -25.26 -6.83
CA SER A 515 -6.61 -24.69 -7.26
C SER A 515 -6.31 -25.20 -8.67
N PHE A 516 -5.74 -24.36 -9.53
CA PHE A 516 -5.54 -24.66 -10.94
C PHE A 516 -4.17 -25.30 -11.23
N ASP A 517 -4.14 -26.26 -12.16
CA ASP A 517 -2.92 -26.86 -12.70
C ASP A 517 -2.74 -26.55 -14.20
N PRO A 518 -1.78 -25.69 -14.57
CA PRO A 518 -1.40 -25.49 -15.97
C PRO A 518 -1.06 -26.78 -16.72
N ASP A 519 -0.45 -27.77 -16.06
CA ASP A 519 -0.03 -29.03 -16.70
C ASP A 519 -1.23 -29.94 -17.07
N GLU A 520 -2.44 -29.65 -16.57
CA GLU A 520 -3.68 -30.41 -16.88
C GLU A 520 -4.59 -29.70 -17.91
N SER A 521 -4.28 -28.46 -18.33
CA SER A 521 -5.01 -27.73 -19.39
C SER A 521 -4.30 -27.80 -20.75
N THR A 522 -5.07 -27.86 -21.83
CA THR A 522 -4.54 -27.87 -23.22
C THR A 522 -4.69 -26.55 -23.98
N SER A 523 -5.31 -25.54 -23.33
CA SER A 523 -5.54 -24.19 -23.84
C SER A 523 -4.82 -23.11 -23.02
N PHE A 524 -4.09 -23.49 -21.97
CA PHE A 524 -3.24 -22.61 -21.15
C PHE A 524 -2.11 -21.97 -21.97
N GLU A 525 -1.99 -20.64 -21.90
CA GLU A 525 -0.87 -19.86 -22.44
C GLU A 525 -0.35 -18.87 -21.38
N ASP A 526 0.88 -19.04 -20.90
CA ASP A 526 1.57 -18.02 -20.06
C ASP A 526 1.94 -16.82 -20.94
N ILE A 527 1.33 -15.67 -20.64
CA ILE A 527 1.53 -14.40 -21.35
C ILE A 527 2.34 -13.38 -20.53
N GLY A 528 2.76 -13.70 -19.30
CA GLY A 528 3.28 -12.71 -18.36
C GLY A 528 3.88 -13.27 -17.08
N SER A 529 4.95 -14.07 -17.20
CA SER A 529 5.63 -14.68 -16.05
C SER A 529 6.14 -13.63 -15.04
N ASN A 530 5.78 -13.81 -13.77
CA ASN A 530 6.05 -12.95 -12.61
C ASN A 530 5.47 -11.52 -12.69
N LEU A 531 4.49 -11.27 -13.57
CA LEU A 531 3.83 -9.96 -13.71
C LEU A 531 2.52 -9.82 -12.90
N PHE A 532 1.86 -10.91 -12.53
CA PHE A 532 0.66 -10.84 -11.68
C PHE A 532 1.07 -10.60 -10.21
N SER A 533 0.56 -9.54 -9.58
CA SER A 533 0.92 -9.21 -8.19
C SER A 533 -0.12 -8.35 -7.45
N ILE A 534 -1.27 -8.94 -7.11
CA ILE A 534 -2.29 -8.28 -6.29
C ILE A 534 -1.90 -8.30 -4.79
N THR A 535 -2.28 -7.26 -4.05
CA THR A 535 -2.13 -7.17 -2.59
C THR A 535 -3.24 -6.26 -2.06
N TYR A 536 -4.00 -6.75 -1.08
CA TYR A 536 -5.21 -6.12 -0.56
C TYR A 536 -4.95 -5.34 0.72
N VAL A 537 -5.93 -4.56 1.18
CA VAL A 537 -5.78 -3.60 2.30
C VAL A 537 -5.46 -4.28 3.63
N ASP A 538 -5.86 -5.55 3.82
CA ASP A 538 -5.52 -6.37 4.99
C ASP A 538 -4.08 -6.94 4.95
N ASN A 539 -3.32 -6.70 3.88
CA ASN A 539 -2.01 -7.29 3.55
C ASN A 539 -2.07 -8.78 3.12
N SER A 540 -3.24 -9.31 2.78
CA SER A 540 -3.33 -10.53 1.98
C SER A 540 -2.88 -10.26 0.54
N TYR A 541 -2.34 -11.26 -0.15
CA TYR A 541 -1.73 -11.08 -1.47
C TYR A 541 -1.75 -12.35 -2.31
N SER A 542 -1.65 -12.17 -3.64
CA SER A 542 -1.39 -13.24 -4.59
C SER A 542 -0.44 -12.75 -5.69
N LYS A 543 0.65 -13.49 -5.95
CA LYS A 543 1.71 -13.08 -6.88
C LYS A 543 2.21 -14.27 -7.70
N GLY A 544 2.38 -14.08 -9.01
CA GLY A 544 2.81 -15.10 -9.95
C GLY A 544 2.70 -14.59 -11.38
N ASP A 545 2.10 -15.38 -12.26
CA ASP A 545 2.15 -15.19 -13.70
C ASP A 545 0.78 -14.74 -14.23
N TYR A 546 0.72 -13.97 -15.33
CA TYR A 546 -0.53 -13.76 -16.08
C TYR A 546 -0.64 -14.81 -17.18
N PHE A 547 -1.82 -15.43 -17.33
CA PHE A 547 -2.08 -16.47 -18.33
C PHE A 547 -3.42 -16.23 -19.04
N GLU A 548 -3.56 -16.75 -20.26
CA GLU A 548 -4.85 -16.93 -20.94
C GLU A 548 -5.27 -18.40 -20.87
N ASP A 549 -6.57 -18.66 -20.69
CA ASP A 549 -7.15 -20.00 -20.86
C ASP A 549 -8.67 -19.92 -21.20
N ASP A 550 -9.31 -21.05 -21.48
CA ASP A 550 -10.77 -21.19 -21.50
C ASP A 550 -11.33 -20.97 -20.07
N PHE A 551 -12.33 -20.09 -19.92
CA PHE A 551 -13.07 -19.87 -18.68
C PHE A 551 -14.56 -20.14 -18.88
N ASP A 552 -15.07 -21.20 -18.24
CA ASP A 552 -16.47 -21.61 -18.31
C ASP A 552 -17.23 -21.13 -17.06
N LEU A 553 -18.27 -20.32 -17.29
CA LEU A 553 -19.07 -19.69 -16.24
C LEU A 553 -20.54 -19.59 -16.66
N GLY A 554 -21.48 -20.07 -15.83
CA GLY A 554 -22.91 -19.91 -16.08
C GLY A 554 -23.32 -20.52 -17.42
N GLY A 555 -22.74 -21.68 -17.77
CA GLY A 555 -22.96 -22.36 -19.04
C GLY A 555 -22.43 -21.63 -20.29
N ALA A 556 -21.63 -20.58 -20.12
CA ALA A 556 -21.02 -19.81 -21.21
C ALA A 556 -19.50 -19.83 -21.12
N THR A 557 -18.86 -20.35 -22.18
CA THR A 557 -17.40 -20.34 -22.34
C THR A 557 -16.91 -18.97 -22.80
N ILE A 558 -15.83 -18.49 -22.20
CA ILE A 558 -15.03 -17.36 -22.65
C ILE A 558 -13.62 -17.89 -22.92
N SER A 559 -13.29 -18.14 -24.18
CA SER A 559 -11.95 -18.58 -24.58
C SER A 559 -10.94 -17.43 -24.52
N ASN A 560 -9.70 -17.76 -24.17
CA ASN A 560 -8.60 -16.80 -24.05
C ASN A 560 -8.90 -15.66 -23.06
N LEU A 561 -9.49 -15.99 -21.90
CA LEU A 561 -9.67 -15.01 -20.83
C LEU A 561 -8.36 -14.86 -20.05
N THR A 562 -7.84 -13.64 -19.97
CA THR A 562 -6.66 -13.33 -19.15
C THR A 562 -6.98 -13.44 -17.66
N MET A 563 -6.10 -14.11 -16.91
CA MET A 563 -6.25 -14.42 -15.49
C MET A 563 -4.89 -14.41 -14.78
N GLY A 564 -4.88 -14.16 -13.47
CA GLY A 564 -3.70 -14.28 -12.61
C GLY A 564 -3.50 -15.69 -12.05
N LEU A 565 -2.28 -16.21 -12.14
CA LEU A 565 -1.87 -17.49 -11.52
C LEU A 565 -1.17 -17.22 -10.17
N GLY A 566 -1.85 -17.54 -9.07
CA GLY A 566 -1.38 -17.33 -7.70
C GLY A 566 -0.32 -18.35 -7.27
N ILE A 567 0.93 -18.19 -7.74
CA ILE A 567 2.08 -19.06 -7.40
C ILE A 567 2.54 -18.85 -5.94
N ARG A 568 2.55 -17.59 -5.48
CA ARG A 568 2.88 -17.18 -4.11
C ARG A 568 1.71 -16.39 -3.55
N THR A 569 0.90 -17.03 -2.72
CA THR A 569 -0.29 -16.41 -2.09
C THR A 569 -0.44 -16.87 -0.64
N ASN A 570 -0.98 -15.99 0.21
CA ASN A 570 -1.43 -16.34 1.56
C ASN A 570 -2.97 -16.51 1.65
N ILE A 571 -3.67 -16.49 0.50
CA ILE A 571 -5.11 -16.70 0.36
C ILE A 571 -5.37 -18.11 -0.18
N ALA A 572 -6.20 -18.90 0.51
CA ALA A 572 -6.43 -20.32 0.22
C ALA A 572 -7.56 -20.59 -0.79
N TYR A 573 -7.88 -19.60 -1.64
CA TYR A 573 -8.94 -19.60 -2.63
C TYR A 573 -8.69 -18.48 -3.65
N GLY A 574 -9.29 -18.57 -4.84
CA GLY A 574 -9.16 -17.54 -5.88
C GLY A 574 -10.27 -16.48 -5.82
N LEU A 575 -10.23 -15.53 -6.75
CA LEU A 575 -11.12 -14.37 -6.77
C LEU A 575 -11.65 -14.11 -8.19
N ILE A 576 -12.89 -13.61 -8.27
CA ILE A 576 -13.53 -13.19 -9.51
C ILE A 576 -13.97 -11.72 -9.38
N GLY A 577 -13.08 -10.82 -9.81
CA GLY A 577 -13.34 -9.39 -9.89
C GLY A 577 -14.29 -9.05 -11.04
N VAL A 578 -15.19 -8.10 -10.80
CA VAL A 578 -16.17 -7.62 -11.80
C VAL A 578 -16.23 -6.09 -11.92
N GLY A 579 -15.27 -5.37 -11.33
CA GLY A 579 -15.12 -3.92 -11.41
C GLY A 579 -14.75 -3.36 -12.79
N TYR A 580 -14.33 -2.09 -12.83
CA TYR A 580 -13.88 -1.43 -14.07
C TYR A 580 -12.50 -1.92 -14.51
N ALA A 581 -12.31 -2.29 -15.78
CA ALA A 581 -11.03 -2.80 -16.29
C ALA A 581 -9.81 -1.84 -16.17
N ILE A 582 -10.00 -0.57 -15.81
CA ILE A 582 -8.91 0.36 -15.46
C ILE A 582 -8.38 0.15 -14.03
N ASN A 583 -9.11 -0.58 -13.21
CA ASN A 583 -8.78 -0.94 -11.83
C ASN A 583 -8.16 -2.37 -11.73
N GLU A 584 -7.65 -2.90 -12.84
CA GLU A 584 -6.88 -4.14 -12.85
C GLU A 584 -5.41 -3.88 -12.47
N VAL A 585 -4.82 -4.81 -11.73
CA VAL A 585 -3.41 -4.80 -11.32
C VAL A 585 -2.45 -4.82 -12.53
N SER A 586 -2.92 -5.28 -13.69
CA SER A 586 -2.21 -5.26 -14.97
C SER A 586 -1.88 -3.83 -15.44
N VAL A 587 -2.64 -2.82 -15.00
CA VAL A 587 -2.33 -1.40 -15.24
C VAL A 587 -1.06 -0.99 -14.48
N ASP A 588 -0.93 -1.35 -13.21
CA ASP A 588 0.26 -1.04 -12.41
C ASP A 588 1.49 -1.91 -12.74
N THR A 589 1.29 -3.21 -13.03
CA THR A 589 2.41 -4.15 -13.19
C THR A 589 2.89 -4.32 -14.64
N ALA A 590 2.04 -4.00 -15.63
CA ALA A 590 2.33 -4.18 -17.06
C ALA A 590 2.05 -2.96 -17.95
N ASP A 591 1.44 -1.87 -17.44
CA ASP A 591 0.99 -0.70 -18.24
C ASP A 591 -0.03 -1.07 -19.34
N THR A 592 -0.87 -2.08 -19.07
CA THR A 592 -1.87 -2.61 -20.01
C THR A 592 -3.14 -3.11 -19.32
N THR A 593 -4.32 -2.59 -19.70
CA THR A 593 -5.64 -3.19 -19.35
C THR A 593 -5.94 -4.40 -20.24
N TYR A 594 -6.54 -5.47 -19.70
CA TYR A 594 -7.08 -6.57 -20.52
C TYR A 594 -8.63 -6.58 -20.55
N PRO A 595 -9.28 -7.41 -21.40
CA PRO A 595 -10.73 -7.56 -21.38
C PRO A 595 -11.19 -8.31 -20.12
N ASN A 596 -11.40 -7.59 -19.01
CA ASN A 596 -11.94 -8.15 -17.78
C ASN A 596 -13.35 -8.78 -17.97
N LEU A 597 -13.81 -9.60 -17.04
CA LEU A 597 -14.93 -10.53 -17.27
C LEU A 597 -16.21 -9.88 -17.87
N PRO A 598 -16.77 -8.77 -17.36
CA PRO A 598 -17.93 -8.12 -17.99
C PRO A 598 -17.63 -7.60 -19.42
N VAL A 599 -16.40 -7.16 -19.68
CA VAL A 599 -15.95 -6.73 -21.01
C VAL A 599 -15.80 -7.93 -21.94
N ALA A 600 -15.21 -9.04 -21.48
CA ALA A 600 -15.04 -10.27 -22.25
C ALA A 600 -16.39 -10.91 -22.62
N MET A 601 -17.34 -11.00 -21.69
CA MET A 601 -18.71 -11.47 -21.98
C MET A 601 -19.39 -10.64 -23.06
N TYR A 602 -19.19 -9.32 -23.06
CA TYR A 602 -19.72 -8.43 -24.09
C TYR A 602 -19.01 -8.64 -25.45
N GLN A 603 -17.68 -8.81 -25.46
CA GLN A 603 -16.91 -9.06 -26.68
C GLN A 603 -17.21 -10.43 -27.32
N ALA A 604 -17.43 -11.46 -26.51
CA ALA A 604 -17.90 -12.78 -26.94
C ALA A 604 -19.35 -12.77 -27.48
N GLY A 605 -20.10 -11.69 -27.23
CA GLY A 605 -21.49 -11.53 -27.66
C GLY A 605 -22.51 -12.23 -26.75
N HIS A 606 -22.12 -12.62 -25.54
CA HIS A 606 -23.02 -13.25 -24.57
C HIS A 606 -24.01 -12.26 -23.94
N ILE A 607 -23.60 -10.99 -23.77
CA ILE A 607 -24.40 -9.94 -23.14
C ILE A 607 -24.52 -8.66 -23.99
N ASN A 608 -25.64 -7.95 -23.84
CA ASN A 608 -25.96 -6.76 -24.67
C ASN A 608 -25.27 -5.46 -24.23
N SER A 609 -24.89 -5.33 -22.96
CA SER A 609 -24.18 -4.18 -22.38
C SER A 609 -23.17 -4.68 -21.34
N ILE A 610 -22.15 -3.89 -21.02
CA ILE A 610 -21.16 -4.20 -19.98
C ILE A 610 -21.76 -3.75 -18.64
N ALA A 611 -22.67 -4.56 -18.13
CA ALA A 611 -23.43 -4.29 -16.91
C ALA A 611 -23.88 -5.61 -16.28
N TYR A 612 -24.13 -5.62 -14.97
CA TYR A 612 -24.70 -6.76 -14.26
C TYR A 612 -25.53 -6.33 -13.05
N SER A 613 -26.46 -7.18 -12.61
CA SER A 613 -27.20 -7.00 -11.36
C SER A 613 -26.82 -8.05 -10.32
N LEU A 614 -26.77 -7.67 -9.05
CA LEU A 614 -26.42 -8.48 -7.90
C LEU A 614 -27.58 -8.54 -6.89
N TRP A 615 -27.91 -9.75 -6.44
CA TRP A 615 -28.91 -10.01 -5.41
C TRP A 615 -28.34 -11.03 -4.41
N LEU A 616 -27.92 -10.56 -3.24
CA LEU A 616 -27.22 -11.41 -2.26
C LEU A 616 -28.17 -12.21 -1.34
N ASN A 617 -29.46 -11.85 -1.31
CA ASN A 617 -30.52 -12.38 -0.46
C ASN A 617 -30.19 -12.32 1.06
N ASP A 618 -31.04 -12.86 1.94
CA ASP A 618 -30.88 -12.73 3.40
C ASP A 618 -29.65 -13.46 3.96
N LEU A 619 -29.20 -13.05 5.15
CA LEU A 619 -28.01 -13.59 5.81
C LEU A 619 -28.13 -15.09 6.11
N SER A 620 -29.33 -15.63 6.30
CA SER A 620 -29.58 -17.08 6.49
C SER A 620 -29.70 -17.86 5.18
N ALA A 621 -30.02 -17.19 4.06
CA ALA A 621 -30.12 -17.81 2.76
C ALA A 621 -28.77 -18.37 2.31
N ASN A 622 -28.85 -19.56 1.73
CA ASN A 622 -27.73 -20.19 1.05
C ASN A 622 -27.68 -19.80 -0.44
N THR A 623 -28.68 -19.03 -0.91
CA THR A 623 -29.04 -18.78 -2.32
C THR A 623 -29.25 -17.29 -2.60
N GLY A 624 -28.88 -16.82 -3.79
CA GLY A 624 -28.85 -15.45 -4.31
C GLY A 624 -28.45 -15.54 -5.80
N SER A 625 -28.08 -14.44 -6.47
CA SER A 625 -27.56 -14.49 -7.85
C SER A 625 -26.78 -13.23 -8.28
N ILE A 626 -26.01 -13.38 -9.36
CA ILE A 626 -25.56 -12.28 -10.23
C ILE A 626 -26.06 -12.57 -11.65
N LEU A 627 -26.40 -11.53 -12.39
CA LEU A 627 -27.02 -11.59 -13.71
C LEU A 627 -26.34 -10.56 -14.62
N PHE A 628 -25.52 -11.04 -15.55
CA PHE A 628 -24.81 -10.21 -16.52
C PHE A 628 -25.72 -9.85 -17.70
N GLY A 629 -25.67 -8.59 -18.13
CA GLY A 629 -26.42 -8.06 -19.27
C GLY A 629 -27.90 -7.75 -19.00
N GLY A 630 -28.40 -7.86 -17.77
CA GLY A 630 -29.81 -7.70 -17.44
C GLY A 630 -30.09 -7.30 -15.99
N ILE A 631 -31.37 -7.25 -15.65
CA ILE A 631 -31.92 -7.19 -14.29
C ILE A 631 -33.05 -8.23 -14.15
N ASP A 632 -33.48 -8.56 -12.94
CA ASP A 632 -34.67 -9.34 -12.65
C ASP A 632 -35.62 -8.49 -11.78
N THR A 633 -36.82 -8.20 -12.28
CA THR A 633 -37.75 -7.28 -11.59
C THR A 633 -38.47 -7.88 -10.39
N GLU A 634 -38.35 -9.19 -10.17
CA GLU A 634 -39.00 -9.85 -9.03
C GLU A 634 -38.03 -10.02 -7.84
N LYS A 635 -36.81 -9.47 -7.90
CA LYS A 635 -35.79 -9.55 -6.82
C LYS A 635 -35.66 -8.28 -5.99
N TYR A 636 -36.52 -7.29 -6.22
CA TYR A 636 -36.54 -6.03 -5.51
C TYR A 636 -37.96 -5.48 -5.36
N VAL A 637 -38.18 -4.68 -4.31
CA VAL A 637 -39.46 -4.02 -4.05
C VAL A 637 -39.40 -2.52 -4.36
N GLY A 638 -40.54 -1.95 -4.77
CA GLY A 638 -40.66 -0.53 -5.09
C GLY A 638 -40.16 -0.17 -6.50
N ASN A 639 -39.54 1.01 -6.63
CA ASN A 639 -38.99 1.50 -7.90
C ASN A 639 -37.46 1.50 -7.82
N MET A 640 -36.78 1.03 -8.87
CA MET A 640 -35.33 1.15 -8.97
C MET A 640 -34.93 2.59 -9.32
N SER A 641 -34.05 3.16 -8.52
CA SER A 641 -33.45 4.47 -8.79
C SER A 641 -32.07 4.30 -9.43
N ARG A 642 -31.66 5.21 -10.32
CA ARG A 642 -30.29 5.26 -10.85
C ARG A 642 -29.52 6.41 -10.20
N LEU A 643 -28.31 6.11 -9.75
CA LEU A 643 -27.36 7.02 -9.12
C LEU A 643 -26.13 7.18 -10.01
N ASP A 644 -25.59 8.40 -10.11
CA ASP A 644 -24.29 8.62 -10.78
C ASP A 644 -23.15 8.04 -9.89
N VAL A 645 -22.25 7.24 -10.47
CA VAL A 645 -21.00 6.83 -9.80
C VAL A 645 -20.11 8.05 -9.63
N GLN A 646 -19.44 8.17 -8.47
CA GLN A 646 -18.48 9.26 -8.23
C GLN A 646 -17.09 8.90 -8.80
N PRO A 647 -16.48 9.74 -9.66
CA PRO A 647 -15.18 9.45 -10.26
C PRO A 647 -14.01 9.86 -9.35
N ASP A 648 -13.03 8.97 -9.20
CA ASP A 648 -11.73 9.29 -8.59
C ASP A 648 -10.84 10.00 -9.62
N ASN A 649 -10.40 11.23 -9.33
CA ASN A 649 -9.47 11.99 -10.18
C ASN A 649 -9.86 12.09 -11.68
N ASN A 650 -11.18 12.11 -11.97
CA ASN A 650 -11.82 12.07 -13.31
C ASN A 650 -11.85 10.69 -14.01
N SER A 651 -11.53 9.61 -13.30
CA SER A 651 -11.59 8.21 -13.74
C SER A 651 -12.65 7.42 -12.95
N TYR A 652 -13.22 6.39 -13.56
CA TYR A 652 -14.14 5.47 -12.87
C TYR A 652 -13.39 4.16 -12.56
N VAL A 653 -12.95 4.03 -11.31
CA VAL A 653 -12.16 2.87 -10.81
C VAL A 653 -12.95 1.98 -9.87
N HIS A 654 -13.83 2.56 -9.05
CA HIS A 654 -14.67 1.85 -8.07
C HIS A 654 -16.15 2.25 -8.22
N PHE A 655 -17.05 1.47 -7.64
CA PHE A 655 -18.49 1.74 -7.60
C PHE A 655 -18.87 2.63 -6.41
N THR A 656 -18.28 3.83 -6.38
CA THR A 656 -18.52 4.84 -5.35
C THR A 656 -19.88 5.51 -5.53
N VAL A 657 -20.72 5.49 -4.50
CA VAL A 657 -22.02 6.18 -4.45
C VAL A 657 -22.07 7.15 -3.26
N SER A 658 -22.77 8.27 -3.44
CA SER A 658 -22.85 9.32 -2.43
C SER A 658 -24.03 9.09 -1.48
N MET A 659 -23.72 8.66 -0.25
CA MET A 659 -24.67 8.44 0.85
C MET A 659 -24.96 9.79 1.52
N THR A 660 -26.24 10.17 1.55
CA THR A 660 -26.68 11.51 1.95
C THR A 660 -27.42 11.57 3.29
N SER A 661 -27.83 10.42 3.82
CA SER A 661 -28.49 10.31 5.12
C SER A 661 -28.35 8.90 5.71
N LEU A 662 -28.41 8.82 7.03
CA LEU A 662 -28.63 7.57 7.77
C LEU A 662 -29.65 7.84 8.89
N GLY A 663 -30.65 6.97 9.01
CA GLY A 663 -31.60 6.99 10.12
C GLY A 663 -31.60 5.68 10.88
N ALA A 664 -31.81 5.74 12.19
CA ALA A 664 -32.13 4.60 13.04
C ALA A 664 -33.65 4.57 13.30
N THR A 665 -34.25 3.39 13.45
CA THR A 665 -35.67 3.26 13.83
C THR A 665 -35.91 1.98 14.62
N SER A 666 -36.67 2.09 15.70
CA SER A 666 -36.94 1.02 16.66
C SER A 666 -38.40 1.06 17.15
N SER A 667 -38.69 0.33 18.22
CA SER A 667 -40.01 0.35 18.87
C SER A 667 -40.31 1.66 19.62
N SER A 668 -39.29 2.42 20.04
CA SER A 668 -39.43 3.66 20.83
C SER A 668 -39.50 4.93 19.97
N GLY A 669 -38.82 4.95 18.82
CA GLY A 669 -38.67 6.16 18.01
C GLY A 669 -37.91 5.96 16.70
N SER A 670 -37.56 7.10 16.09
CA SER A 670 -36.76 7.21 14.87
C SER A 670 -35.83 8.40 15.00
N ASP A 671 -34.53 8.19 14.80
CA ASP A 671 -33.50 9.23 14.87
C ASP A 671 -32.77 9.38 13.54
N ALA A 672 -32.38 10.61 13.22
CA ALA A 672 -31.57 10.93 12.06
C ALA A 672 -30.11 11.09 12.52
N LEU A 673 -29.26 10.13 12.15
CA LEU A 673 -27.86 10.12 12.55
C LEU A 673 -27.08 11.10 11.67
N THR A 674 -26.13 11.82 12.26
CA THR A 674 -25.42 12.91 11.58
C THR A 674 -23.92 12.65 11.51
N SER A 675 -23.24 13.32 10.59
CA SER A 675 -21.80 13.21 10.42
C SER A 675 -21.27 14.50 9.83
N ASP A 676 -20.10 14.93 10.30
CA ASP A 676 -19.37 16.04 9.68
C ASP A 676 -18.88 15.68 8.25
N HIS A 677 -18.94 14.39 7.89
CA HIS A 677 -18.56 13.86 6.58
C HIS A 677 -19.72 13.74 5.58
N PHE A 678 -20.97 14.13 5.91
CA PHE A 678 -22.08 14.04 4.93
C PHE A 678 -21.99 15.14 3.84
N PRO A 679 -22.13 14.80 2.54
CA PRO A 679 -22.41 13.47 1.98
C PRO A 679 -21.17 12.54 1.99
N ILE A 680 -21.37 11.30 2.42
CA ILE A 680 -20.32 10.29 2.57
C ILE A 680 -20.25 9.49 1.27
N ASP A 681 -19.13 9.57 0.56
CA ASP A 681 -18.88 8.72 -0.60
C ASP A 681 -18.40 7.33 -0.14
N ALA A 682 -19.13 6.27 -0.55
CA ALA A 682 -18.87 4.90 -0.14
C ALA A 682 -18.91 3.93 -1.33
N VAL A 683 -18.01 2.95 -1.35
CA VAL A 683 -17.93 1.92 -2.40
C VAL A 683 -18.84 0.73 -2.06
N LEU A 684 -19.59 0.26 -3.05
CA LEU A 684 -20.42 -0.95 -2.95
C LEU A 684 -19.57 -2.21 -3.22
N ASP A 685 -19.18 -2.92 -2.17
CA ASP A 685 -18.19 -4.01 -2.22
C ASP A 685 -18.72 -5.36 -1.70
N SER A 686 -18.79 -6.39 -2.56
CA SER A 686 -19.08 -7.77 -2.15
C SER A 686 -17.86 -8.56 -1.67
N GLY A 687 -16.64 -8.06 -1.91
CA GLY A 687 -15.38 -8.65 -1.46
C GLY A 687 -15.18 -8.58 0.05
N THR A 688 -15.84 -7.63 0.73
CA THR A 688 -15.82 -7.51 2.20
C THR A 688 -17.17 -7.80 2.87
N THR A 689 -17.14 -8.46 4.04
CA THR A 689 -18.36 -8.84 4.76
C THR A 689 -19.02 -7.67 5.50
N LEU A 690 -18.21 -6.90 6.24
CA LEU A 690 -18.65 -5.82 7.12
C LEU A 690 -18.67 -4.47 6.37
N SER A 691 -19.49 -3.54 6.84
CA SER A 691 -19.53 -2.16 6.32
C SER A 691 -18.65 -1.26 7.18
N TYR A 692 -17.97 -0.29 6.57
CA TYR A 692 -16.94 0.55 7.19
C TYR A 692 -17.24 2.02 6.94
N LEU A 693 -17.53 2.77 8.01
CA LEU A 693 -18.05 4.14 7.98
C LEU A 693 -17.21 5.10 8.85
N PRO A 694 -17.40 6.45 8.71
CA PRO A 694 -16.70 7.43 9.53
C PRO A 694 -16.86 7.19 11.04
N ASN A 695 -15.81 7.52 11.82
CA ASN A 695 -15.81 7.28 13.26
C ASN A 695 -16.94 8.00 14.01
N ASP A 696 -17.25 9.24 13.62
CA ASP A 696 -18.30 10.07 14.21
C ASP A 696 -19.70 9.51 13.96
N LEU A 697 -19.98 9.08 12.72
CA LEU A 697 -21.23 8.40 12.38
C LEU A 697 -21.33 7.05 13.08
N THR A 698 -20.26 6.26 13.05
CA THR A 698 -20.24 4.89 13.59
C THR A 698 -20.40 4.87 15.11
N THR A 699 -19.86 5.88 15.82
CA THR A 699 -20.11 6.04 17.25
C THR A 699 -21.61 6.16 17.55
N GLN A 700 -22.34 7.02 16.82
CA GLN A 700 -23.80 7.13 16.96
C GLN A 700 -24.53 5.83 16.61
N ILE A 701 -24.12 5.12 15.56
CA ILE A 701 -24.70 3.82 15.19
C ILE A 701 -24.53 2.80 16.32
N TRP A 702 -23.35 2.73 16.94
CA TRP A 702 -23.08 1.83 18.07
C TRP A 702 -23.85 2.23 19.33
N ASP A 703 -23.91 3.53 19.65
CA ASP A 703 -24.66 4.08 20.79
C ASP A 703 -26.19 3.85 20.65
N GLU A 704 -26.72 3.80 19.42
CA GLU A 704 -28.12 3.41 19.16
C GLU A 704 -28.40 1.94 19.52
N VAL A 705 -27.58 0.98 19.06
CA VAL A 705 -27.85 -0.47 19.28
C VAL A 705 -27.20 -1.07 20.53
N GLY A 706 -26.51 -0.28 21.35
CA GLY A 706 -25.76 -0.78 22.50
C GLY A 706 -24.55 -1.66 22.14
N ALA A 707 -24.06 -1.57 20.90
CA ALA A 707 -22.85 -2.26 20.48
C ALA A 707 -21.60 -1.53 21.02
N TYR A 708 -20.51 -2.26 21.27
CA TYR A 708 -19.28 -1.66 21.76
C TYR A 708 -18.03 -2.32 21.16
N TYR A 709 -16.94 -1.56 21.03
CA TYR A 709 -15.67 -2.06 20.52
C TYR A 709 -14.93 -2.94 21.55
N ASP A 710 -14.79 -4.24 21.27
CA ASP A 710 -14.02 -5.15 22.12
C ASP A 710 -12.59 -5.33 21.58
N ALA A 711 -11.63 -4.75 22.29
CA ALA A 711 -10.22 -4.76 21.92
C ALA A 711 -9.53 -6.15 22.00
N ASN A 712 -10.22 -7.22 22.42
CA ASN A 712 -9.72 -8.59 22.34
C ASN A 712 -10.05 -9.24 20.98
N PHE A 713 -11.16 -8.82 20.34
CA PHE A 713 -11.56 -9.26 19.01
C PHE A 713 -11.13 -8.27 17.91
N GLY A 714 -10.97 -6.98 18.26
CA GLY A 714 -10.61 -5.92 17.31
C GLY A 714 -11.80 -5.38 16.50
N LEU A 715 -13.01 -5.58 17.02
CA LEU A 715 -14.29 -5.38 16.34
C LEU A 715 -15.33 -4.83 17.33
N ALA A 716 -16.32 -4.10 16.85
CA ALA A 716 -17.56 -3.89 17.59
C ALA A 716 -18.40 -5.17 17.67
N VAL A 717 -18.91 -5.44 18.88
CA VAL A 717 -19.67 -6.63 19.23
C VAL A 717 -20.94 -6.28 20.01
N LEU A 718 -21.91 -7.19 19.96
CA LEU A 718 -23.18 -7.14 20.69
C LEU A 718 -23.72 -8.57 20.92
N PRO A 719 -24.78 -8.75 21.72
CA PRO A 719 -25.41 -10.05 21.91
C PRO A 719 -26.01 -10.64 20.62
N CYS A 720 -25.76 -11.92 20.33
CA CYS A 720 -26.39 -12.63 19.21
C CYS A 720 -27.92 -12.72 19.32
N SER A 721 -28.50 -12.40 20.48
CA SER A 721 -29.95 -12.24 20.70
C SER A 721 -30.51 -11.04 19.91
N TYR A 722 -29.72 -9.98 19.70
CA TYR A 722 -30.13 -8.75 19.03
C TYR A 722 -30.37 -8.96 17.51
N ALA A 723 -29.93 -10.09 16.95
CA ALA A 723 -30.31 -10.57 15.61
C ALA A 723 -31.82 -10.83 15.43
N LYS A 724 -32.64 -10.68 16.49
CA LYS A 724 -34.11 -10.81 16.46
C LYS A 724 -34.82 -9.47 16.69
N HIS A 725 -34.06 -8.38 16.79
CA HIS A 725 -34.61 -7.08 17.12
C HIS A 725 -35.35 -6.47 15.92
N GLU A 726 -36.53 -5.90 16.13
CA GLU A 726 -37.40 -5.38 15.03
C GLU A 726 -36.90 -4.02 14.45
N GLY A 727 -35.90 -3.41 15.09
CA GLY A 727 -35.28 -2.16 14.64
C GLY A 727 -34.40 -2.31 13.39
N ASN A 728 -34.15 -1.21 12.71
CA ASN A 728 -33.39 -1.14 11.47
C ASN A 728 -32.65 0.20 11.30
N PHE A 729 -31.68 0.20 10.38
CA PHE A 729 -31.02 1.41 9.88
C PHE A 729 -31.42 1.66 8.43
N THR A 730 -31.79 2.89 8.10
CA THR A 730 -32.20 3.29 6.74
C THR A 730 -31.19 4.27 6.13
N PHE A 731 -30.52 3.81 5.08
CA PHE A 731 -29.43 4.47 4.37
C PHE A 731 -30.01 5.18 3.13
N GLY A 732 -29.88 6.51 3.04
CA GLY A 732 -30.37 7.29 1.89
C GLY A 732 -29.25 7.79 0.98
N PHE A 733 -29.46 7.73 -0.33
CA PHE A 733 -28.45 8.06 -1.36
C PHE A 733 -28.98 9.09 -2.36
N GLY A 734 -28.09 9.91 -2.92
CA GLY A 734 -28.47 10.84 -4.01
C GLY A 734 -29.40 11.99 -3.61
N GLY A 735 -29.53 12.28 -2.30
CA GLY A 735 -30.31 13.39 -1.75
C GLY A 735 -31.72 13.01 -1.31
N SER A 736 -32.48 13.98 -0.80
CA SER A 736 -33.76 13.77 -0.08
C SER A 736 -34.91 13.13 -0.87
N ASP A 737 -34.76 12.96 -2.17
CA ASP A 737 -35.74 12.35 -3.08
C ASP A 737 -35.13 11.13 -3.84
N GLY A 738 -33.98 10.63 -3.38
CA GLY A 738 -33.30 9.45 -3.93
C GLY A 738 -33.73 8.13 -3.27
N PRO A 739 -33.08 7.00 -3.59
CA PRO A 739 -33.38 5.71 -2.97
C PRO A 739 -32.93 5.66 -1.49
N GLU A 740 -33.77 5.04 -0.67
CA GLU A 740 -33.46 4.63 0.69
C GLU A 740 -33.42 3.10 0.77
N ILE A 741 -32.49 2.55 1.55
CA ILE A 741 -32.33 1.11 1.81
C ILE A 741 -32.37 0.88 3.32
N SER A 742 -33.38 0.16 3.79
CA SER A 742 -33.50 -0.28 5.19
C SER A 742 -32.80 -1.62 5.39
N VAL A 743 -31.90 -1.67 6.38
CA VAL A 743 -31.12 -2.84 6.80
C VAL A 743 -31.54 -3.21 8.22
N ALA A 744 -32.08 -4.41 8.40
CA ALA A 744 -32.57 -4.91 9.68
C ALA A 744 -31.46 -5.57 10.52
N MET A 745 -31.71 -5.75 11.83
CA MET A 745 -30.68 -6.27 12.75
C MET A 745 -30.30 -7.75 12.50
N ASP A 746 -31.17 -8.55 11.90
CA ASP A 746 -30.85 -9.92 11.45
C ASP A 746 -29.81 -9.93 10.31
N GLU A 747 -29.70 -8.86 9.53
CA GLU A 747 -28.67 -8.67 8.51
C GLU A 747 -27.35 -8.09 9.06
N LEU A 748 -27.41 -7.40 10.21
CA LEU A 748 -26.28 -6.71 10.85
C LEU A 748 -25.63 -7.48 12.02
N VAL A 749 -26.22 -8.55 12.54
CA VAL A 749 -25.64 -9.32 13.64
C VAL A 749 -25.06 -10.65 13.12
N VAL A 750 -23.73 -10.79 13.16
CA VAL A 750 -23.00 -11.86 12.45
C VAL A 750 -22.23 -12.78 13.41
N ASP A 751 -22.15 -14.08 13.08
CA ASP A 751 -21.44 -15.10 13.87
C ASP A 751 -19.92 -14.81 13.95
N LEU A 752 -19.43 -14.38 15.12
CA LEU A 752 -18.02 -14.02 15.37
C LEU A 752 -17.00 -15.16 15.13
N THR A 753 -17.42 -16.42 15.01
CA THR A 753 -16.49 -17.56 14.81
C THR A 753 -17.06 -18.67 13.94
N ASN A 754 -16.17 -19.51 13.41
CA ASN A 754 -16.52 -20.71 12.65
C ASN A 754 -17.07 -21.89 13.50
N GLY A 755 -17.30 -21.68 14.80
CA GLY A 755 -17.87 -22.65 15.75
C GLY A 755 -19.11 -22.08 16.46
N SER A 756 -19.35 -22.50 17.70
CA SER A 756 -20.24 -21.74 18.59
C SER A 756 -19.54 -20.43 18.97
N PRO A 757 -20.19 -19.25 18.88
CA PRO A 757 -19.61 -18.00 19.36
C PRO A 757 -19.26 -18.08 20.87
N PRO A 758 -18.31 -17.26 21.36
CA PRO A 758 -18.00 -17.19 22.79
C PRO A 758 -19.15 -16.56 23.58
N GLU A 759 -19.18 -16.74 24.90
CA GLU A 759 -20.13 -16.09 25.81
C GLU A 759 -19.49 -14.87 26.50
N PHE A 760 -20.26 -13.80 26.76
CA PHE A 760 -19.80 -12.70 27.62
C PHE A 760 -19.58 -13.21 29.05
N THR A 761 -18.38 -13.03 29.62
CA THR A 761 -18.06 -13.53 30.98
C THR A 761 -18.51 -12.61 32.14
N SER A 762 -18.94 -11.40 31.80
CA SER A 762 -19.13 -10.24 32.69
C SER A 762 -19.94 -9.14 31.97
N GLY A 763 -20.36 -8.10 32.71
CA GLY A 763 -21.31 -7.11 32.21
C GLY A 763 -22.77 -7.59 32.28
N THR A 764 -23.67 -6.82 31.69
CA THR A 764 -25.14 -7.07 31.66
C THR A 764 -25.46 -8.37 30.94
N TYR A 765 -24.97 -8.53 29.71
CA TYR A 765 -25.22 -9.67 28.80
C TYR A 765 -24.50 -10.98 29.18
N LYS A 766 -24.14 -11.14 30.46
CA LYS A 766 -23.29 -12.24 30.92
C LYS A 766 -23.93 -13.61 30.71
N GLY A 767 -23.28 -14.45 29.91
CA GLY A 767 -23.76 -15.78 29.53
C GLY A 767 -24.53 -15.79 28.20
N GLU A 768 -24.72 -14.64 27.56
CA GLU A 768 -25.17 -14.58 26.16
C GLU A 768 -24.01 -14.73 25.19
N LEU A 769 -24.32 -15.19 23.98
CA LEU A 769 -23.37 -15.37 22.89
C LEU A 769 -22.98 -14.01 22.30
N VAL A 770 -21.67 -13.82 22.05
CA VAL A 770 -21.10 -12.62 21.43
C VAL A 770 -21.13 -12.75 19.91
N CYS A 771 -21.76 -11.81 19.23
CA CYS A 771 -21.74 -11.66 17.77
C CYS A 771 -21.00 -10.38 17.37
N GLU A 772 -20.44 -10.34 16.16
CA GLU A 772 -19.86 -9.11 15.60
C GLU A 772 -20.97 -8.24 15.01
N PHE A 773 -20.80 -6.91 15.11
CA PHE A 773 -21.71 -5.96 14.49
C PHE A 773 -21.32 -5.67 13.05
N GLY A 774 -22.32 -5.56 12.17
CA GLY A 774 -22.14 -5.44 10.73
C GLY A 774 -21.52 -4.12 10.27
N ILE A 775 -21.49 -3.10 11.13
CA ILE A 775 -20.95 -1.77 10.84
C ILE A 775 -19.78 -1.48 11.78
N GLN A 776 -18.61 -1.24 11.21
CA GLN A 776 -17.35 -1.00 11.91
C GLN A 776 -16.82 0.40 11.59
N ASN A 777 -16.03 0.97 12.51
CA ASN A 777 -15.49 2.32 12.35
C ASN A 777 -14.20 2.29 11.50
N TYR A 778 -14.00 3.31 10.68
CA TYR A 778 -12.81 3.38 9.82
C TYR A 778 -12.25 4.80 9.73
N SER A 779 -10.93 4.88 9.50
CA SER A 779 -10.14 6.12 9.60
C SER A 779 -9.20 6.31 8.40
N SER A 780 -9.69 5.98 7.21
CA SER A 780 -9.01 6.12 5.92
C SER A 780 -9.91 6.88 4.94
N ASP A 781 -9.37 7.26 3.78
CA ASP A 781 -10.00 8.13 2.78
C ASP A 781 -11.18 7.47 2.00
N VAL A 782 -11.45 6.17 2.21
CA VAL A 782 -12.48 5.40 1.48
C VAL A 782 -13.36 4.62 2.46
N TYR A 783 -14.67 4.77 2.33
CA TYR A 783 -15.69 4.03 3.08
C TYR A 783 -16.32 2.92 2.22
N LEU A 784 -16.82 1.86 2.87
CA LEU A 784 -17.26 0.63 2.21
C LEU A 784 -18.62 0.19 2.74
N LEU A 785 -19.55 -0.14 1.85
CA LEU A 785 -20.80 -0.82 2.17
C LEU A 785 -20.68 -2.28 1.75
N GLY A 786 -20.33 -3.13 2.71
CA GLY A 786 -20.05 -4.55 2.52
C GLY A 786 -21.31 -5.40 2.37
N THR A 787 -21.16 -6.73 2.37
CA THR A 787 -22.31 -7.65 2.26
C THR A 787 -23.42 -7.42 3.29
N THR A 788 -23.07 -6.91 4.48
CA THR A 788 -23.99 -6.48 5.55
C THR A 788 -25.00 -5.42 5.13
N PHE A 789 -24.63 -4.53 4.20
CA PHE A 789 -25.55 -3.63 3.51
C PHE A 789 -26.13 -4.29 2.25
N LEU A 790 -25.27 -4.89 1.41
CA LEU A 790 -25.64 -5.38 0.07
C LEU A 790 -26.64 -6.54 0.06
N ARG A 791 -26.87 -7.24 1.18
CA ARG A 791 -27.97 -8.22 1.31
C ARG A 791 -29.35 -7.56 1.28
N SER A 792 -29.49 -6.39 1.91
CA SER A 792 -30.74 -5.61 1.90
C SER A 792 -30.97 -4.81 0.62
N ALA A 793 -29.97 -4.73 -0.25
CA ALA A 793 -30.04 -4.02 -1.53
C ALA A 793 -30.16 -4.98 -2.72
N TYR A 794 -30.87 -4.55 -3.75
CA TYR A 794 -30.70 -5.05 -5.11
C TYR A 794 -29.92 -4.00 -5.89
N VAL A 795 -28.75 -4.38 -6.42
CA VAL A 795 -27.78 -3.43 -7.00
C VAL A 795 -27.52 -3.79 -8.46
N VAL A 796 -27.51 -2.78 -9.34
CA VAL A 796 -27.17 -2.92 -10.76
C VAL A 796 -25.98 -2.04 -11.08
N TYR A 797 -24.93 -2.64 -11.62
CA TYR A 797 -23.67 -2.00 -11.94
C TYR A 797 -23.61 -1.77 -13.46
N ASP A 798 -23.68 -0.52 -13.92
CA ASP A 798 -23.61 -0.17 -15.34
C ASP A 798 -22.28 0.52 -15.68
N LEU A 799 -21.28 -0.29 -16.05
CA LEU A 799 -19.92 0.14 -16.36
C LEU A 799 -19.82 0.88 -17.71
N VAL A 800 -20.92 1.06 -18.44
CA VAL A 800 -20.95 1.80 -19.72
C VAL A 800 -21.47 3.23 -19.50
N ASN A 801 -22.48 3.38 -18.65
CA ASN A 801 -23.06 4.68 -18.32
C ASN A 801 -22.44 5.31 -17.05
N ASN A 802 -21.72 4.52 -16.24
CA ASN A 802 -21.27 4.85 -14.89
C ASN A 802 -22.45 5.17 -13.95
N GLU A 803 -23.52 4.36 -14.06
CA GLU A 803 -24.71 4.44 -13.21
C GLU A 803 -24.78 3.22 -12.27
N ILE A 804 -25.22 3.43 -11.03
CA ILE A 804 -25.69 2.36 -10.13
C ILE A 804 -27.21 2.38 -10.08
N GLY A 805 -27.84 1.26 -10.43
CA GLY A 805 -29.25 0.99 -10.12
C GLY A 805 -29.37 0.49 -8.69
N LEU A 806 -30.22 1.09 -7.87
CA LEU A 806 -30.41 0.74 -6.47
C LEU A 806 -31.90 0.64 -6.12
N ALA A 807 -32.27 -0.45 -5.45
CA ALA A 807 -33.61 -0.72 -4.91
C ALA A 807 -33.52 -1.57 -3.64
N GLN A 808 -34.54 -1.53 -2.78
CA GLN A 808 -34.66 -2.45 -1.65
C GLN A 808 -34.83 -3.89 -2.18
N THR A 809 -34.09 -4.85 -1.63
CA THR A 809 -34.19 -6.27 -1.99
C THR A 809 -35.59 -6.85 -1.75
N ASP A 810 -35.96 -7.90 -2.49
CA ASP A 810 -37.06 -8.80 -2.11
C ASP A 810 -36.47 -10.13 -1.59
N PHE A 811 -36.47 -10.28 -0.27
CA PHE A 811 -35.86 -11.43 0.40
C PHE A 811 -36.63 -12.73 0.09
N ASN A 812 -35.89 -13.79 -0.21
CA ASN A 812 -36.40 -15.13 -0.57
C ASN A 812 -37.37 -15.17 -1.77
N SER A 813 -37.38 -14.15 -2.63
CA SER A 813 -38.21 -14.17 -3.84
C SER A 813 -37.88 -15.39 -4.74
N THR A 814 -38.89 -16.23 -5.00
CA THR A 814 -38.79 -17.38 -5.90
C THR A 814 -39.30 -17.11 -7.32
N GLU A 815 -39.95 -15.97 -7.55
CA GLU A 815 -40.40 -15.53 -8.87
C GLU A 815 -39.24 -14.92 -9.67
N THR A 816 -39.39 -14.77 -10.99
CA THR A 816 -38.36 -14.17 -11.85
C THR A 816 -38.95 -13.56 -13.12
N ASN A 817 -38.48 -12.37 -13.48
CA ASN A 817 -38.82 -11.64 -14.70
C ASN A 817 -37.58 -10.88 -15.21
N ILE A 818 -36.70 -11.62 -15.90
CA ILE A 818 -35.44 -11.11 -16.43
C ILE A 818 -35.66 -10.13 -17.58
N VAL A 819 -35.19 -8.90 -17.41
CA VAL A 819 -35.19 -7.83 -18.42
C VAL A 819 -33.76 -7.52 -18.84
N ALA A 820 -33.38 -7.95 -20.04
CA ALA A 820 -32.07 -7.66 -20.62
C ALA A 820 -31.89 -6.17 -20.95
N PHE A 821 -30.65 -5.67 -20.85
CA PHE A 821 -30.27 -4.40 -21.45
C PHE A 821 -30.51 -4.45 -22.96
N LYS A 822 -31.05 -3.35 -23.51
CA LYS A 822 -31.46 -3.26 -24.91
C LYS A 822 -30.28 -3.21 -25.90
N SER A 823 -29.17 -2.62 -25.46
CA SER A 823 -27.92 -2.42 -26.20
C SER A 823 -26.86 -1.82 -25.28
N LYS A 824 -25.59 -1.84 -25.66
CA LYS A 824 -24.52 -1.13 -24.97
C LYS A 824 -24.86 0.36 -24.86
N GLY A 825 -24.77 0.91 -23.64
CA GLY A 825 -25.13 2.31 -23.36
C GLY A 825 -26.64 2.60 -23.43
N ALA A 826 -27.50 1.57 -23.33
CA ALA A 826 -28.88 1.78 -22.93
C ALA A 826 -28.94 1.96 -21.41
N THR A 827 -29.79 2.87 -20.92
CA THR A 827 -30.04 3.05 -19.47
C THR A 827 -30.54 1.76 -18.83
N ILE A 828 -30.22 1.56 -17.55
CA ILE A 828 -30.69 0.44 -16.72
C ILE A 828 -32.21 0.22 -16.91
N PRO A 829 -32.68 -1.00 -17.23
CA PRO A 829 -34.10 -1.27 -17.46
C PRO A 829 -34.96 -0.92 -16.24
N SER A 830 -36.20 -0.49 -16.49
CA SER A 830 -37.21 -0.14 -15.45
C SER A 830 -36.82 0.97 -14.45
N ALA A 831 -35.62 1.55 -14.52
CA ALA A 831 -35.08 2.41 -13.48
C ALA A 831 -35.07 3.91 -13.84
N THR A 832 -35.34 4.77 -12.84
CA THR A 832 -35.41 6.24 -12.98
C THR A 832 -34.24 6.94 -12.28
N ALA A 833 -33.59 7.92 -12.92
CA ALA A 833 -32.50 8.67 -12.28
C ALA A 833 -32.97 9.43 -11.03
N ALA A 834 -32.16 9.45 -9.97
CA ALA A 834 -32.47 10.15 -8.73
C ALA A 834 -32.44 11.68 -8.97
N PRO A 835 -33.53 12.40 -8.67
CA PRO A 835 -33.73 13.76 -9.19
C PRO A 835 -32.79 14.82 -8.60
N ASN A 836 -32.24 14.57 -7.41
CA ASN A 836 -31.43 15.53 -6.66
C ASN A 836 -29.95 15.14 -6.51
N GLN A 837 -29.47 14.10 -7.21
CA GLN A 837 -28.09 13.59 -7.06
C GLN A 837 -26.99 14.61 -7.40
N ASN A 838 -27.34 15.67 -8.14
CA ASN A 838 -26.46 16.81 -8.46
C ASN A 838 -26.59 18.01 -7.49
N GLN A 839 -27.30 17.85 -6.36
CA GLN A 839 -27.57 18.90 -5.36
C GLN A 839 -27.07 18.55 -3.94
N THR A 840 -26.21 17.53 -3.82
CA THR A 840 -25.70 16.98 -2.55
C THR A 840 -24.79 17.94 -1.75
N SER A 841 -24.43 19.10 -2.30
CA SER A 841 -23.49 20.07 -1.72
C SER A 841 -24.02 20.92 -0.54
N ASN A 842 -25.03 20.46 0.19
CA ASN A 842 -25.58 21.14 1.36
C ASN A 842 -25.35 20.29 2.61
N GLY A 843 -24.24 20.53 3.30
CA GLY A 843 -23.85 19.77 4.48
C GLY A 843 -24.91 19.82 5.59
N SER A 844 -25.16 18.66 6.20
CA SER A 844 -25.99 18.57 7.39
C SER A 844 -25.27 19.26 8.55
N THR A 845 -25.93 20.19 9.24
CA THR A 845 -25.39 20.69 10.52
C THR A 845 -25.56 19.60 11.55
N ALA A 846 -24.47 19.06 12.09
CA ALA A 846 -24.48 18.14 13.22
C ALA A 846 -25.37 18.70 14.34
N THR A 847 -26.40 17.93 14.71
CA THR A 847 -27.34 18.24 15.79
C THR A 847 -27.17 17.22 16.89
N ASP A 848 -27.23 17.65 18.16
CA ASP A 848 -27.39 16.74 19.31
C ASP A 848 -28.57 15.78 19.04
N THR A 849 -28.25 14.55 18.65
CA THR A 849 -29.19 13.45 18.50
C THR A 849 -29.60 13.02 19.90
N ASN A 850 -30.90 13.05 20.20
CA ASN A 850 -31.38 12.62 21.52
C ASN A 850 -31.47 11.08 21.63
N LEU A 851 -31.09 10.36 20.57
CA LEU A 851 -31.02 8.90 20.45
C LEU A 851 -32.32 8.24 20.97
N SER A 852 -33.46 8.77 20.53
CA SER A 852 -34.79 8.35 21.00
C SER A 852 -35.18 6.94 20.54
N ALA A 853 -34.55 6.44 19.47
CA ALA A 853 -34.65 5.04 19.04
C ALA A 853 -33.81 4.08 19.90
N ALA A 854 -32.77 4.54 20.60
CA ALA A 854 -31.82 3.69 21.33
C ALA A 854 -32.47 2.94 22.49
N ASP A 855 -33.35 3.61 23.26
CA ASP A 855 -34.20 2.98 24.28
C ASP A 855 -34.87 1.71 23.72
N GLY A 856 -35.53 1.84 22.56
CA GLY A 856 -36.26 0.76 21.90
C GLY A 856 -35.39 -0.20 21.07
N PHE A 857 -34.05 -0.08 21.11
CA PHE A 857 -33.07 -1.10 20.69
C PHE A 857 -32.47 -1.85 21.89
N GLN A 858 -32.45 -1.24 23.08
CA GLN A 858 -31.71 -1.72 24.27
C GLN A 858 -32.64 -2.14 25.44
N ASP A 859 -33.96 -1.90 25.34
CA ASP A 859 -34.96 -2.37 26.30
C ASP A 859 -35.21 -3.89 26.17
N ASP A 860 -34.34 -4.66 26.82
CA ASP A 860 -34.47 -6.12 26.98
C ASP A 860 -35.63 -6.55 27.93
N GLY A 861 -36.49 -5.63 28.38
CA GLY A 861 -37.84 -5.91 28.88
C GLY A 861 -37.99 -6.49 30.29
N ASP A 862 -36.89 -6.76 31.02
CA ASP A 862 -36.91 -7.14 32.45
C ASP A 862 -36.59 -5.93 33.35
N ASP A 863 -37.65 -5.23 33.77
CA ASP A 863 -37.68 -4.03 34.63
C ASP A 863 -37.25 -4.34 36.09
N ASP A 864 -35.95 -4.24 36.42
CA ASP A 864 -35.49 -4.19 37.82
C ASP A 864 -34.12 -3.47 38.06
N SER A 865 -34.22 -2.27 38.65
CA SER A 865 -33.22 -1.54 39.47
C SER A 865 -32.08 -0.69 38.85
N ASP A 866 -31.86 0.48 39.48
CA ASP A 866 -30.81 1.46 39.16
C ASP A 866 -29.37 0.94 39.41
N ASP A 867 -28.50 1.02 38.40
CA ASP A 867 -27.08 1.44 38.59
C ASP A 867 -26.49 1.94 37.25
N ASN A 868 -25.91 3.15 37.26
CA ASN A 868 -25.46 3.84 36.04
C ASN A 868 -23.96 3.62 35.77
N ASP A 869 -23.58 2.35 35.60
CA ASP A 869 -22.20 1.91 35.29
C ASP A 869 -22.11 1.48 33.81
N SER A 870 -21.12 2.01 33.10
CA SER A 870 -20.90 1.78 31.65
C SER A 870 -20.72 0.30 31.30
N ALA A 871 -21.34 -0.13 30.19
CA ALA A 871 -21.40 -1.52 29.75
C ALA A 871 -20.02 -2.21 29.57
N ALA A 872 -20.05 -3.54 29.66
CA ALA A 872 -19.00 -4.50 29.30
C ALA A 872 -17.58 -4.26 29.87
N SER A 873 -17.28 -4.88 31.03
CA SER A 873 -15.92 -4.95 31.58
C SER A 873 -15.32 -6.37 31.60
N SER A 874 -14.23 -6.55 30.85
CA SER A 874 -13.23 -7.64 30.94
C SER A 874 -13.68 -9.09 30.68
N LEU A 875 -13.47 -9.56 29.44
CA LEU A 875 -13.40 -11.00 29.14
C LEU A 875 -12.21 -11.66 29.85
N ILE A 876 -12.42 -12.80 30.53
CA ILE A 876 -11.34 -13.59 31.16
C ILE A 876 -11.32 -15.02 30.61
N ALA A 877 -10.36 -15.30 29.74
CA ALA A 877 -10.15 -16.62 29.13
C ALA A 877 -9.68 -17.68 30.15
N CYS A 878 -10.62 -18.43 30.73
CA CYS A 878 -10.35 -19.41 31.78
C CYS A 878 -9.93 -20.80 31.24
N GLY A 879 -8.68 -20.91 30.82
CA GLY A 879 -7.85 -22.13 30.92
C GLY A 879 -8.28 -23.43 30.21
N SER A 880 -7.42 -23.87 29.28
CA SER A 880 -7.32 -25.22 28.66
C SER A 880 -7.93 -25.40 27.27
N GLY A 881 -7.06 -25.42 26.25
CA GLY A 881 -7.25 -26.26 25.07
C GLY A 881 -8.14 -25.75 23.93
N LEU A 882 -8.73 -24.56 24.03
CA LEU A 882 -9.42 -23.93 22.91
C LEU A 882 -8.43 -23.19 22.00
N ILE A 883 -8.22 -23.73 20.79
CA ILE A 883 -7.63 -22.96 19.69
C ILE A 883 -8.76 -22.08 19.13
N VAL A 884 -8.79 -20.82 19.57
CA VAL A 884 -9.69 -19.82 19.00
C VAL A 884 -9.13 -19.42 17.63
N VAL A 885 -9.56 -20.13 16.58
CA VAL A 885 -9.39 -19.69 15.19
C VAL A 885 -10.46 -18.63 14.90
N GLY A 886 -10.34 -17.50 15.61
CA GLY A 886 -11.07 -16.27 15.35
C GLY A 886 -10.51 -15.59 14.10
N MET A 887 -10.71 -16.24 12.96
CA MET A 887 -10.46 -15.70 11.63
C MET A 887 -11.80 -15.34 10.98
N THR A 888 -12.56 -14.43 11.60
CA THR A 888 -13.30 -13.44 10.82
C THR A 888 -12.26 -12.48 10.25
N VAL A 889 -11.66 -12.89 9.13
CA VAL A 889 -10.71 -12.03 8.43
C VAL A 889 -11.51 -10.92 7.78
N ALA A 890 -11.34 -9.71 8.30
CA ALA A 890 -11.77 -8.47 7.70
C ALA A 890 -10.97 -8.20 6.40
N PHE A 891 -11.15 -9.06 5.41
CA PHE A 891 -10.63 -8.88 4.06
C PHE A 891 -11.29 -7.63 3.47
N MET A 892 -10.55 -6.52 3.37
CA MET A 892 -10.91 -5.35 2.57
C MET A 892 -10.30 -5.54 1.18
N LEU A 893 -11.06 -6.16 0.28
CA LEU A 893 -10.58 -6.59 -1.04
C LEU A 893 -10.76 -5.52 -2.11
N VAL A 894 -10.35 -4.28 -1.82
CA VAL A 894 -10.21 -3.27 -2.87
C VAL A 894 -8.93 -3.54 -3.64
N GLY A 895 -8.98 -4.49 -4.58
CA GLY A 895 -7.92 -4.78 -5.52
C GLY A 895 -7.88 -3.71 -6.61
N GLY A 896 -6.83 -2.89 -6.61
CA GLY A 896 -6.69 -1.75 -7.50
C GLY A 896 -5.36 -1.04 -7.33
N GLY A 897 -5.07 -0.11 -8.25
CA GLY A 897 -3.82 0.66 -8.26
C GLY A 897 -3.64 1.55 -7.03
N ALA A 898 -2.39 1.89 -6.72
CA ALA A 898 -2.02 2.42 -5.41
C ALA A 898 -2.75 3.73 -5.03
N PHE A 899 -3.63 3.64 -4.03
CA PHE A 899 -4.32 4.78 -3.41
C PHE A 899 -3.34 5.91 -3.09
N SER A 900 -3.47 7.02 -3.82
CA SER A 900 -2.55 8.15 -3.79
C SER A 900 -3.33 9.47 -3.74
N SER A 901 -3.89 9.76 -2.56
CA SER A 901 -4.68 10.95 -2.24
C SER A 901 -3.87 12.26 -2.34
N ASN A 902 -3.62 12.69 -3.58
CA ASN A 902 -3.06 13.99 -3.92
C ASN A 902 -4.13 15.09 -3.79
N LEU A 903 -4.28 15.67 -2.61
CA LEU A 903 -5.10 16.87 -2.39
C LEU A 903 -4.29 18.17 -2.56
N LEU A 904 -4.93 19.16 -3.20
CA LEU A 904 -4.39 20.48 -3.58
C LEU A 904 -4.67 21.60 -2.55
#